data_AF-A0A1G9F748-F1
#
_entry.id   AF-A0A1G9F748-F1
#
_cell.length_a   1.000
_cell.length_b   1.000
_cell.length_c   1.000
_cell.angle_alpha   90.00
_cell.angle_beta   90.00
_cell.angle_gamma   90.00
#
_symmetry.space_group_name_H-M   'P 1'
#
loop_
_entity.id
_entity.type
_entity.pdbx_description
1 polymer ?
#
loop_
_entity_poly.entity_id
_entity_poly.type
_entity_poly.pdbx_seq_one_letter_code
_entity_poly.pdbx_strand_id
1 'polypeptide(L)'
;MRWAVAGLAAAAAALALPQPAQAAAEPEAAGIVIVGVPGLKWSDIDRADTPHLWDLADEGASAAMSVRTLGSWTCPEAGWVSLGAGERAGGAAPRDAQCSAQSQLEAPAGTGDGWTVEGWDAFVEANSAFNYGARLGSLADALAEAALQQETAAAEAEADGEPAPEPNPGSCVAAIGDGAALAAADTEGRIAYWAPGLESLPDAMDACDVVIVDPGVVVGDTADRAPDTGTDYDQLGEDDTEVGTEETSGAEDAGEITPDTDPVRTAAARDADTAVGAVRDALPEDWRLIVAGVSDAAAPSSLHPVLYTGPGVEAGELTSSTTGRDGYIQLTDLTATALAVVGADIPATVAGAPVTVRPDPGHTAAGAVAKGTDETAAAAAVADVSPYFYWTLSFVGVAAMLTAAHYAAGRDRFRRTARTVCLAFSTVPVAGVAAGIPPWWRADHPKLAFWALIAAGMIVLTTAVSLPWTRTGVRPILLIAGTCAGLIAVDQISGATWPLHTPMGYTAQAGARFTGLGNYAFSVFAAAVILLVCFIPWRGRTRVWGPLAIGVCAVVIVGAPMLGRDMGGTLTLVAAGILCCLKLWGRRLSIGSVALAGGIAFTVFAVGGVLDYLRPEEDQTHLGRFVGSVLDGSAQLILIRKARAALGTIDESMAFISFAALLAAVLIWRTRAPVRTDPVAAAVVGLTTVAVIGGLVNDSGMAIPGFTAALGFGLLAAAVGPRPDTTAAPAPATVTKAPAAT
;
A
#
# COMPACT_ATOMS: atom_id res chain seq x y z
N MET A 1 23.09 18.36 24.26
CA MET A 1 22.64 16.98 23.97
C MET A 1 21.30 16.69 24.65
N ARG A 2 21.17 16.77 25.99
CA ARG A 2 19.89 16.62 26.72
C ARG A 2 18.75 17.53 26.21
N TRP A 3 19.06 18.80 25.94
CA TRP A 3 18.08 19.78 25.42
C TRP A 3 17.66 19.56 23.96
N ALA A 4 18.51 18.92 23.15
CA ALA A 4 18.19 18.60 21.76
C ALA A 4 17.25 17.38 21.66
N VAL A 5 17.43 16.41 22.57
CA VAL A 5 16.53 15.25 22.72
C VAL A 5 15.16 15.70 23.25
N ALA A 6 15.13 16.64 24.20
CA ALA A 6 13.88 17.22 24.69
C ALA A 6 13.14 18.06 23.62
N GLY A 7 13.88 18.79 22.77
CA GLY A 7 13.28 19.52 21.64
C GLY A 7 12.68 18.60 20.57
N LEU A 8 13.28 17.42 20.37
CA LEU A 8 12.76 16.36 19.48
C LEU A 8 11.45 15.76 19.99
N ALA A 9 11.37 15.48 21.29
CA ALA A 9 10.15 14.98 21.93
C ALA A 9 9.02 16.03 21.91
N ALA A 10 9.35 17.31 22.13
CA ALA A 10 8.38 18.40 22.13
C ALA A 10 7.85 18.73 20.72
N ALA A 11 8.68 18.65 19.68
CA ALA A 11 8.26 18.86 18.30
C ALA A 11 7.37 17.73 17.78
N ALA A 12 7.67 16.47 18.16
CA ALA A 12 6.81 15.32 17.87
C ALA A 12 5.45 15.42 18.60
N ALA A 13 5.44 15.88 19.86
CA ALA A 13 4.21 16.07 20.63
C ALA A 13 3.35 17.24 20.11
N ALA A 14 3.96 18.33 19.62
CA ALA A 14 3.24 19.48 19.08
C ALA A 14 2.58 19.22 17.72
N LEU A 15 3.13 18.30 16.91
CA LEU A 15 2.54 17.83 15.66
C LEU A 15 1.44 16.78 15.86
N ALA A 16 1.24 16.31 17.09
CA ALA A 16 0.18 15.38 17.49
C ALA A 16 -1.03 16.08 18.12
N LEU A 17 -1.06 17.42 18.13
CA LEU A 17 -2.20 18.18 18.66
C LEU A 17 -3.39 18.12 17.68
N PRO A 18 -4.61 17.89 18.19
CA PRO A 18 -5.81 17.67 17.38
C PRO A 18 -6.16 18.88 16.52
N GLN A 19 -6.64 18.62 15.31
CA GLN A 19 -7.60 19.50 14.65
C GLN A 19 -8.99 18.98 15.03
N PRO A 20 -9.88 19.79 15.61
CA PRO A 20 -11.25 19.35 15.84
C PRO A 20 -11.92 19.14 14.48
N ALA A 21 -12.21 17.89 14.13
CA ALA A 21 -13.14 17.58 13.06
C ALA A 21 -14.53 17.96 13.58
N GLN A 22 -15.14 18.95 12.95
CA GLN A 22 -16.47 19.40 13.30
C GLN A 22 -17.44 18.47 12.58
N ALA A 23 -17.90 17.41 13.25
CA ALA A 23 -18.96 16.56 12.74
C ALA A 23 -20.22 17.42 12.60
N ALA A 24 -20.59 17.74 11.35
CA ALA A 24 -21.93 18.21 11.06
C ALA A 24 -22.86 17.01 11.27
N ALA A 25 -23.96 17.20 12.00
CA ALA A 25 -25.00 16.18 12.12
C ALA A 25 -25.59 15.97 10.72
N GLU A 26 -25.26 14.84 10.08
CA GLU A 26 -25.94 14.41 8.86
C GLU A 26 -27.41 14.09 9.20
N PRO A 27 -28.34 14.32 8.26
CA PRO A 27 -29.70 13.84 8.44
C PRO A 27 -29.69 12.31 8.56
N GLU A 28 -30.38 11.80 9.59
CA GLU A 28 -30.58 10.37 9.84
C GLU A 28 -31.29 9.73 8.63
N ALA A 29 -30.80 8.57 8.20
CA ALA A 29 -31.44 7.75 7.17
C ALA A 29 -32.13 6.57 7.83
N ALA A 30 -33.28 6.15 7.29
CA ALA A 30 -34.05 5.03 7.81
C ALA A 30 -33.44 3.67 7.42
N GLY A 31 -32.59 3.62 6.39
CA GLY A 31 -31.95 2.40 5.93
C GLY A 31 -31.00 2.64 4.75
N ILE A 32 -30.37 1.56 4.30
CA ILE A 32 -29.42 1.55 3.19
C ILE A 32 -29.58 0.32 2.30
N VAL A 33 -29.55 0.56 0.98
CA VAL A 33 -29.43 -0.49 -0.03
C VAL A 33 -28.01 -0.48 -0.61
N ILE A 34 -27.37 -1.65 -0.67
CA ILE A 34 -26.08 -1.85 -1.34
C ILE A 34 -26.28 -2.76 -2.54
N VAL A 35 -26.13 -2.21 -3.74
CA VAL A 35 -26.13 -2.98 -4.99
C VAL A 35 -24.69 -3.33 -5.37
N GLY A 36 -24.33 -4.60 -5.26
CA GLY A 36 -23.02 -5.10 -5.68
C GLY A 36 -23.07 -5.67 -7.08
N VAL A 37 -22.22 -5.17 -7.99
CA VAL A 37 -22.16 -5.61 -9.39
C VAL A 37 -20.76 -6.17 -9.69
N PRO A 38 -20.57 -7.50 -9.64
CA PRO A 38 -19.30 -8.13 -10.03
C PRO A 38 -18.79 -7.68 -11.41
N GLY A 39 -17.54 -7.24 -11.48
CA GLY A 39 -16.90 -6.84 -12.73
C GLY A 39 -17.22 -5.43 -13.25
N LEU A 40 -18.07 -4.66 -12.57
CA LEU A 40 -18.41 -3.28 -12.97
C LEU A 40 -17.15 -2.39 -12.97
N LYS A 41 -16.86 -1.70 -14.07
CA LYS A 41 -15.72 -0.78 -14.22
C LYS A 41 -16.19 0.63 -14.52
N TRP A 42 -15.32 1.60 -14.30
CA TRP A 42 -15.56 3.00 -14.70
C TRP A 42 -15.90 3.16 -16.18
N SER A 43 -15.32 2.34 -17.06
CA SER A 43 -15.60 2.37 -18.49
C SER A 43 -17.00 1.86 -18.88
N ASP A 44 -17.76 1.28 -17.94
CA ASP A 44 -19.15 0.86 -18.16
C ASP A 44 -20.16 1.96 -17.86
N ILE A 45 -19.74 3.04 -17.21
CA ILE A 45 -20.59 4.17 -16.87
C ILE A 45 -20.56 5.14 -18.05
N ASP A 46 -21.64 5.15 -18.81
CA ASP A 46 -21.80 5.92 -20.04
C ASP A 46 -23.20 6.53 -20.10
N ARG A 47 -23.27 7.76 -20.60
CA ARG A 47 -24.50 8.54 -20.64
C ARG A 47 -25.60 7.91 -21.51
N ALA A 48 -25.22 7.19 -22.56
CA ALA A 48 -26.16 6.61 -23.51
C ALA A 48 -26.49 5.15 -23.15
N ASP A 49 -25.49 4.38 -22.73
CA ASP A 49 -25.66 2.95 -22.46
C ASP A 49 -26.07 2.64 -21.03
N THR A 50 -25.63 3.42 -20.05
CA THR A 50 -25.94 3.20 -18.62
C THR A 50 -26.36 4.50 -17.92
N PRO A 51 -27.51 5.08 -18.34
CA PRO A 51 -27.97 6.37 -17.85
C PRO A 51 -28.24 6.41 -16.34
N HIS A 52 -28.68 5.32 -15.70
CA HIS A 52 -28.93 5.33 -14.25
C HIS A 52 -27.63 5.43 -13.45
N LEU A 53 -26.60 4.66 -13.82
CA LEU A 53 -25.26 4.75 -13.24
C LEU A 53 -24.63 6.12 -13.52
N TRP A 54 -24.84 6.66 -14.73
CA TRP A 54 -24.38 8.00 -15.08
C TRP A 54 -25.01 9.08 -14.20
N ASP A 55 -26.33 9.03 -13.99
CA ASP A 55 -27.04 9.98 -13.14
C ASP A 55 -26.60 9.88 -11.67
N LEU A 56 -26.44 8.67 -11.14
CA LEU A 56 -25.92 8.46 -9.78
C LEU A 56 -24.51 9.04 -9.59
N ALA A 57 -23.67 8.94 -10.62
CA ALA A 57 -22.35 9.54 -10.62
C ALA A 57 -22.37 11.07 -10.70
N ASP A 58 -23.47 11.68 -11.17
CA ASP A 58 -23.64 13.14 -11.27
C ASP A 58 -24.23 13.73 -9.98
N GLU A 59 -25.26 13.08 -9.43
CA GLU A 59 -26.04 13.56 -8.29
C GLU A 59 -25.36 13.24 -6.94
N GLY A 60 -24.63 12.12 -6.89
CA GLY A 60 -24.04 11.58 -5.68
C GLY A 60 -22.54 11.82 -5.51
N ALA A 61 -21.99 11.14 -4.51
CA ALA A 61 -20.56 11.07 -4.29
C ALA A 61 -19.98 9.80 -4.90
N SER A 62 -18.73 9.86 -5.36
CA SER A 62 -18.08 8.69 -5.98
C SER A 62 -16.61 8.51 -5.58
N ALA A 63 -16.12 7.27 -5.67
CA ALA A 63 -14.71 6.95 -5.48
C ALA A 63 -14.29 5.70 -6.26
N ALA A 64 -12.98 5.58 -6.49
CA ALA A 64 -12.36 4.35 -6.98
C ALA A 64 -12.09 3.41 -5.79
N MET A 65 -12.64 2.21 -5.85
CA MET A 65 -12.56 1.22 -4.79
C MET A 65 -11.55 0.12 -5.13
N SER A 66 -10.69 -0.21 -4.17
CA SER A 66 -9.95 -1.47 -4.20
C SER A 66 -10.81 -2.58 -3.65
N VAL A 67 -11.06 -3.61 -4.47
CA VAL A 67 -11.79 -4.82 -4.09
C VAL A 67 -10.89 -5.88 -3.44
N ARG A 68 -9.61 -5.58 -3.23
CA ARG A 68 -8.59 -6.57 -2.85
C ARG A 68 -9.00 -7.44 -1.67
N THR A 69 -9.12 -8.74 -1.93
CA THR A 69 -9.27 -9.79 -0.91
C THR A 69 -7.97 -10.59 -0.75
N LEU A 70 -8.06 -11.89 -0.45
CA LEU A 70 -6.92 -12.77 -0.23
C LEU A 70 -6.20 -13.16 -1.54
N GLY A 71 -6.93 -13.22 -2.66
CA GLY A 71 -6.38 -13.58 -3.97
C GLY A 71 -5.60 -12.45 -4.64
N SER A 72 -4.75 -12.81 -5.61
CA SER A 72 -4.09 -11.91 -6.56
C SER A 72 -5.09 -11.05 -7.36
N TRP A 73 -6.30 -11.60 -7.58
CA TRP A 73 -7.52 -10.88 -7.94
C TRP A 73 -8.66 -11.27 -7.01
N THR A 74 -9.78 -10.58 -7.11
CA THR A 74 -10.95 -10.79 -6.25
C THR A 74 -12.04 -11.54 -7.00
N CYS A 75 -12.23 -12.82 -6.70
CA CYS A 75 -13.37 -13.57 -7.22
C CYS A 75 -14.70 -13.07 -6.64
N PRO A 76 -15.84 -13.28 -7.32
CA PRO A 76 -17.14 -12.81 -6.85
C PRO A 76 -17.52 -13.32 -5.45
N GLU A 77 -17.39 -14.62 -5.19
CA GLU A 77 -17.59 -15.22 -3.86
C GLU A 77 -16.75 -14.54 -2.76
N ALA A 78 -15.47 -14.26 -3.04
CA ALA A 78 -14.58 -13.60 -2.09
C ALA A 78 -15.00 -12.15 -1.83
N GLY A 79 -15.46 -11.44 -2.87
CA GLY A 79 -16.00 -10.08 -2.75
C GLY A 79 -17.22 -10.02 -1.83
N TRP A 80 -18.21 -10.89 -2.05
CA TRP A 80 -19.42 -10.94 -1.23
C TRP A 80 -19.15 -11.33 0.22
N VAL A 81 -18.35 -12.36 0.45
CA VAL A 81 -17.99 -12.80 1.81
C VAL A 81 -17.17 -11.73 2.54
N SER A 82 -16.29 -11.01 1.83
CA SER A 82 -15.55 -9.88 2.41
C SER A 82 -16.45 -8.71 2.79
N LEU A 83 -17.48 -8.43 1.99
CA LEU A 83 -18.49 -7.42 2.29
C LEU A 83 -19.27 -7.77 3.57
N GLY A 84 -19.69 -9.03 3.73
CA GLY A 84 -20.37 -9.48 4.95
C GLY A 84 -19.47 -9.56 6.18
N ALA A 85 -18.18 -9.86 6.00
CA ALA A 85 -17.20 -9.94 7.08
C ALA A 85 -16.69 -8.57 7.54
N GLY A 86 -16.68 -7.56 6.67
CA GLY A 86 -16.02 -6.28 6.94
C GLY A 86 -14.50 -6.35 7.01
N GLU A 87 -13.90 -7.45 6.53
CA GLU A 87 -12.46 -7.73 6.47
C GLU A 87 -12.18 -8.56 5.21
N ARG A 88 -10.94 -8.60 4.74
CA ARG A 88 -10.52 -9.42 3.60
C ARG A 88 -10.77 -10.90 3.88
N ALA A 89 -11.65 -11.49 3.09
CA ALA A 89 -11.99 -12.91 3.12
C ALA A 89 -11.80 -13.55 1.74
N GLY A 90 -11.48 -14.85 1.74
CA GLY A 90 -11.42 -15.69 0.54
C GLY A 90 -12.75 -16.38 0.27
N GLY A 91 -12.91 -16.87 -0.95
CA GLY A 91 -13.96 -17.83 -1.27
C GLY A 91 -13.68 -19.22 -0.67
N ALA A 92 -14.52 -20.20 -1.01
CA ALA A 92 -14.34 -21.57 -0.57
C ALA A 92 -13.18 -22.27 -1.31
N ALA A 93 -12.84 -21.80 -2.51
CA ALA A 93 -11.70 -22.31 -3.27
C ALA A 93 -10.36 -21.82 -2.67
N PRO A 94 -9.27 -22.59 -2.85
CA PRO A 94 -7.93 -22.13 -2.51
C PRO A 94 -7.59 -20.80 -3.20
N ARG A 95 -6.65 -20.06 -2.61
CA ARG A 95 -6.17 -18.78 -3.14
C ARG A 95 -5.74 -18.92 -4.61
N ASP A 96 -6.15 -17.97 -5.45
CA ASP A 96 -5.80 -17.92 -6.88
C ASP A 96 -6.28 -19.12 -7.72
N ALA A 97 -7.18 -19.95 -7.18
CA ALA A 97 -7.94 -20.92 -7.96
C ALA A 97 -8.85 -20.20 -8.98
N GLN A 98 -9.29 -20.94 -10.01
CA GLN A 98 -10.29 -20.42 -10.94
C GLN A 98 -11.51 -19.93 -10.15
N CYS A 99 -11.91 -18.69 -10.39
CA CYS A 99 -13.10 -18.15 -9.77
C CYS A 99 -14.30 -18.98 -10.18
N SER A 100 -15.13 -19.36 -9.21
CA SER A 100 -16.52 -19.68 -9.50
C SER A 100 -17.14 -18.47 -10.20
N ALA A 101 -17.73 -18.68 -11.38
CA ALA A 101 -18.52 -17.63 -11.99
C ALA A 101 -19.68 -17.25 -11.05
N GLN A 102 -20.06 -15.98 -10.99
CA GLN A 102 -21.21 -15.54 -10.16
C GLN A 102 -22.48 -16.36 -10.46
N SER A 103 -22.66 -16.72 -11.73
CA SER A 103 -23.78 -17.55 -12.20
C SER A 103 -23.78 -18.99 -11.67
N GLN A 104 -22.69 -19.40 -11.00
CA GLN A 104 -22.55 -20.70 -10.34
C GLN A 104 -22.66 -20.60 -8.82
N LEU A 105 -22.89 -19.41 -8.25
CA LEU A 105 -23.18 -19.32 -6.82
C LEU A 105 -24.53 -19.99 -6.54
N GLU A 106 -24.55 -20.82 -5.50
CA GLU A 106 -25.74 -21.58 -5.13
C GLU A 106 -26.70 -20.69 -4.34
N ALA A 107 -27.99 -20.74 -4.71
CA ALA A 107 -29.05 -20.11 -3.94
C ALA A 107 -29.12 -20.72 -2.52
N PRO A 108 -29.41 -19.93 -1.48
CA PRO A 108 -29.49 -20.45 -0.12
C PRO A 108 -30.67 -21.43 0.06
N ALA A 109 -30.46 -22.43 0.91
CA ALA A 109 -31.46 -23.44 1.21
C ALA A 109 -32.53 -22.91 2.17
N GLY A 110 -33.81 -23.10 1.83
CA GLY A 110 -34.92 -22.80 2.72
C GLY A 110 -35.06 -23.84 3.83
N THR A 111 -35.01 -23.41 5.09
CA THR A 111 -35.11 -24.30 6.27
C THR A 111 -36.52 -24.39 6.85
N GLY A 112 -37.46 -23.60 6.32
CA GLY A 112 -38.84 -23.48 6.81
C GLY A 112 -39.05 -22.30 7.75
N ASP A 113 -38.03 -21.94 8.53
CA ASP A 113 -38.02 -20.80 9.46
C ASP A 113 -37.04 -19.69 9.00
N GLY A 114 -36.42 -19.85 7.83
CA GLY A 114 -35.47 -18.90 7.24
C GLY A 114 -34.67 -19.53 6.10
N TRP A 115 -33.47 -19.01 5.86
CA TRP A 115 -32.56 -19.47 4.81
C TRP A 115 -31.15 -19.71 5.35
N THR A 116 -30.41 -20.60 4.71
CA THR A 116 -29.00 -20.89 5.05
C THR A 116 -28.15 -21.04 3.80
N VAL A 117 -26.94 -20.48 3.82
CA VAL A 117 -25.95 -20.67 2.77
C VAL A 117 -25.43 -22.11 2.80
N GLU A 118 -25.58 -22.85 1.69
CA GLU A 118 -25.00 -24.19 1.57
C GLU A 118 -23.47 -24.12 1.55
N GLY A 119 -22.80 -25.05 2.24
CA GLY A 119 -21.34 -25.10 2.27
C GLY A 119 -20.65 -24.00 3.08
N TRP A 120 -21.38 -23.26 3.93
CA TRP A 120 -20.80 -22.19 4.77
C TRP A 120 -19.55 -22.61 5.57
N ASP A 121 -19.55 -23.83 6.11
CA ASP A 121 -18.41 -24.39 6.84
C ASP A 121 -17.12 -24.41 6.00
N ALA A 122 -17.21 -24.59 4.68
CA ALA A 122 -16.05 -24.56 3.79
C ALA A 122 -15.46 -23.15 3.66
N PHE A 123 -16.31 -22.11 3.61
CA PHE A 123 -15.86 -20.72 3.64
C PHE A 123 -15.19 -20.40 4.98
N VAL A 124 -15.77 -20.84 6.09
CA VAL A 124 -15.19 -20.66 7.43
C VAL A 124 -13.86 -21.39 7.54
N GLU A 125 -13.76 -22.64 7.09
CA GLU A 125 -12.53 -23.42 7.10
C GLU A 125 -11.43 -22.76 6.25
N ALA A 126 -11.76 -22.38 5.01
CA ALA A 126 -10.85 -21.68 4.11
C ALA A 126 -10.32 -20.39 4.76
N ASN A 127 -11.20 -19.57 5.34
CA ASN A 127 -10.82 -18.32 5.98
C ASN A 127 -10.09 -18.48 7.31
N SER A 128 -10.34 -19.57 8.05
CA SER A 128 -9.62 -19.89 9.29
C SER A 128 -8.15 -20.23 9.04
N ALA A 129 -7.81 -20.71 7.84
CA ALA A 129 -6.44 -20.97 7.42
C ALA A 129 -5.66 -19.67 7.14
N PHE A 130 -6.35 -18.55 6.92
CA PHE A 130 -5.73 -17.29 6.57
C PHE A 130 -5.62 -16.34 7.78
N ASN A 131 -4.49 -15.64 7.89
CA ASN A 131 -4.13 -14.83 9.07
C ASN A 131 -4.72 -13.40 9.06
N TYR A 132 -5.80 -13.16 8.31
CA TYR A 132 -6.49 -11.87 8.25
C TYR A 132 -7.53 -11.72 9.36
N GLY A 133 -7.95 -12.81 10.01
CA GLY A 133 -8.87 -12.74 11.15
C GLY A 133 -10.29 -12.38 10.75
N ALA A 134 -10.66 -12.56 9.47
CA ALA A 134 -11.99 -12.33 8.97
C ALA A 134 -12.98 -13.23 9.74
N ARG A 135 -13.92 -12.59 10.45
CA ARG A 135 -15.07 -13.26 11.05
C ARG A 135 -16.24 -13.12 10.08
N LEU A 136 -16.50 -14.19 9.33
CA LEU A 136 -17.58 -14.21 8.34
C LEU A 136 -18.92 -13.96 9.03
N GLY A 137 -19.77 -13.15 8.41
CA GLY A 137 -21.08 -12.77 8.94
C GLY A 137 -21.08 -11.69 10.04
N SER A 138 -19.95 -10.98 10.23
CA SER A 138 -19.86 -9.89 11.22
C SER A 138 -20.91 -8.80 11.02
N LEU A 139 -21.31 -8.49 9.78
CA LEU A 139 -22.34 -7.49 9.48
C LEU A 139 -23.70 -7.89 10.06
N ALA A 140 -24.15 -9.11 9.78
CA ALA A 140 -25.43 -9.61 10.25
C ALA A 140 -25.44 -9.81 11.78
N ASP A 141 -24.37 -10.35 12.35
CA ASP A 141 -24.20 -10.48 13.80
C ASP A 141 -24.28 -9.12 14.51
N ALA A 142 -23.63 -8.08 13.96
CA ALA A 142 -23.63 -6.74 14.57
C ALA A 142 -25.03 -6.12 14.61
N LEU A 143 -25.82 -6.30 13.54
CA LEU A 143 -27.19 -5.82 13.49
C LEU A 143 -28.13 -6.62 14.40
N ALA A 144 -27.94 -7.94 14.48
CA ALA A 144 -28.67 -8.78 15.44
C ALA A 144 -28.35 -8.40 16.89
N GLU A 145 -27.09 -8.04 17.18
CA GLU A 145 -26.69 -7.54 18.51
C GLU A 145 -27.33 -6.17 18.80
N ALA A 146 -27.32 -5.25 17.84
CA ALA A 146 -27.99 -3.95 17.98
C ALA A 146 -29.51 -4.12 18.22
N ALA A 147 -30.16 -5.05 17.51
CA ALA A 147 -31.57 -5.39 17.72
C ALA A 147 -31.84 -5.84 19.17
N LEU A 148 -31.02 -6.78 19.67
CA LEU A 148 -31.15 -7.31 21.02
C LEU A 148 -30.92 -6.24 22.10
N GLN A 149 -29.98 -5.32 21.87
CA GLN A 149 -29.72 -4.20 22.77
C GLN A 149 -30.93 -3.26 22.83
N GLN A 150 -31.58 -2.98 21.70
CA GLN A 150 -32.80 -2.17 21.66
C GLN A 150 -33.96 -2.84 22.41
N GLU A 151 -34.18 -4.14 22.19
CA GLU A 151 -35.19 -4.92 22.92
C GLU A 151 -34.94 -4.89 24.43
N THR A 152 -33.67 -5.06 24.83
CA THR A 152 -33.27 -5.01 26.24
C THR A 152 -33.52 -3.63 26.84
N ALA A 153 -33.12 -2.57 26.14
CA ALA A 153 -33.33 -1.19 26.57
C ALA A 153 -34.83 -0.84 26.69
N ALA A 154 -35.66 -1.34 25.76
CA ALA A 154 -37.10 -1.18 25.82
C ALA A 154 -37.71 -1.92 27.03
N ALA A 155 -37.28 -3.16 27.29
CA ALA A 155 -37.74 -3.93 28.44
C ALA A 155 -37.30 -3.31 29.78
N GLU A 156 -36.10 -2.74 29.85
CA GLU A 156 -35.59 -2.00 31.02
C GLU A 156 -36.38 -0.71 31.25
N ALA A 157 -36.63 0.08 30.20
CA ALA A 157 -37.45 1.28 30.29
C ALA A 157 -38.88 0.97 30.75
N GLU A 158 -39.49 -0.10 30.24
CA GLU A 158 -40.81 -0.57 30.70
C GLU A 158 -40.77 -0.96 32.20
N ALA A 159 -39.73 -1.66 32.64
CA ALA A 159 -39.56 -2.07 34.03
C ALA A 159 -39.40 -0.87 34.99
N ASP A 160 -38.73 0.19 34.54
CA ASP A 160 -38.49 1.42 35.32
C ASP A 160 -39.64 2.44 35.21
N GLY A 161 -40.65 2.17 34.37
CA GLY A 161 -41.76 3.09 34.10
C GLY A 161 -41.36 4.32 33.29
N GLU A 162 -40.25 4.22 32.56
CA GLU A 162 -39.75 5.22 31.62
C GLU A 162 -40.35 4.97 30.22
N PRO A 163 -40.47 6.01 29.38
CA PRO A 163 -40.85 5.81 27.98
C PRO A 163 -39.79 4.95 27.28
N ALA A 164 -40.22 3.87 26.63
CA ALA A 164 -39.32 3.05 25.84
C ALA A 164 -38.62 3.92 24.76
N PRO A 165 -37.32 3.71 24.51
CA PRO A 165 -36.67 4.30 23.35
C PRO A 165 -37.44 3.91 22.08
N GLU A 166 -37.53 4.82 21.12
CA GLU A 166 -38.09 4.47 19.81
C GLU A 166 -37.19 3.40 19.18
N PRO A 167 -37.73 2.21 18.84
CA PRO A 167 -36.94 1.20 18.19
C PRO A 167 -36.57 1.70 16.80
N ASN A 168 -35.33 1.47 16.38
CA ASN A 168 -35.05 1.53 14.96
C ASN A 168 -35.74 0.29 14.37
N PRO A 169 -36.69 0.43 13.43
CA PRO A 169 -37.25 -0.73 12.73
C PRO A 169 -36.11 -1.53 12.06
N GLY A 170 -36.34 -2.78 11.62
CA GLY A 170 -35.47 -3.45 10.62
C GLY A 170 -34.03 -3.84 10.98
N SER A 171 -33.65 -4.03 12.24
CA SER A 171 -32.26 -4.38 12.62
C SER A 171 -31.81 -5.81 12.21
N CYS A 172 -31.66 -6.04 10.90
CA CYS A 172 -31.16 -7.24 10.24
C CYS A 172 -30.56 -6.89 8.87
N VAL A 173 -30.02 -7.91 8.18
CA VAL A 173 -29.59 -7.80 6.78
C VAL A 173 -30.50 -8.65 5.91
N ALA A 174 -31.09 -8.05 4.89
CA ALA A 174 -31.80 -8.76 3.84
C ALA A 174 -30.90 -8.95 2.61
N ALA A 175 -31.08 -10.07 1.92
CA ALA A 175 -30.40 -10.38 0.66
C ALA A 175 -31.38 -10.53 -0.49
N ILE A 176 -31.05 -9.93 -1.64
CA ILE A 176 -31.71 -10.17 -2.91
C ILE A 176 -30.68 -10.72 -3.89
N GLY A 177 -30.87 -11.95 -4.36
CA GLY A 177 -29.93 -12.66 -5.22
C GLY A 177 -28.91 -13.53 -4.47
N ASP A 178 -28.20 -14.38 -5.22
CA ASP A 178 -27.37 -15.44 -4.67
C ASP A 178 -26.04 -14.92 -4.09
N GLY A 179 -25.42 -13.92 -4.73
CA GLY A 179 -24.23 -13.26 -4.18
C GLY A 179 -24.52 -12.50 -2.88
N ALA A 180 -25.65 -11.81 -2.83
CA ALA A 180 -26.06 -11.07 -1.64
C ALA A 180 -26.27 -11.99 -0.43
N ALA A 181 -26.71 -13.25 -0.66
CA ALA A 181 -26.86 -14.25 0.39
C ALA A 181 -25.55 -14.51 1.15
N LEU A 182 -24.41 -14.53 0.46
CA LEU A 182 -23.09 -14.70 1.09
C LEU A 182 -22.70 -13.53 1.99
N ALA A 183 -23.11 -12.31 1.63
CA ALA A 183 -22.81 -11.10 2.40
C ALA A 183 -23.77 -10.89 3.58
N ALA A 184 -25.02 -11.32 3.46
CA ALA A 184 -26.06 -11.16 4.48
C ALA A 184 -26.10 -12.30 5.51
N ALA A 185 -25.36 -13.39 5.28
CA ALA A 185 -25.31 -14.50 6.21
C ALA A 185 -24.66 -14.13 7.54
N ASP A 186 -25.20 -14.66 8.65
CA ASP A 186 -24.61 -14.57 9.98
C ASP A 186 -23.41 -15.52 10.15
N THR A 187 -22.78 -15.51 11.33
CA THR A 187 -21.61 -16.38 11.58
C THR A 187 -21.86 -17.87 11.40
N GLU A 188 -23.11 -18.31 11.49
CA GLU A 188 -23.53 -19.70 11.29
C GLU A 188 -24.12 -19.95 9.90
N GLY A 189 -24.04 -18.97 8.99
CA GLY A 189 -24.49 -19.10 7.61
C GLY A 189 -25.99 -18.90 7.42
N ARG A 190 -26.73 -18.41 8.43
CA ARG A 190 -28.18 -18.17 8.34
C ARG A 190 -28.48 -16.76 7.86
N ILE A 191 -29.60 -16.59 7.16
CA ILE A 191 -30.00 -15.31 6.56
C ILE A 191 -31.39 -14.94 7.09
N ALA A 192 -31.54 -13.69 7.54
CA ALA A 192 -32.80 -13.19 8.10
C ALA A 192 -33.90 -13.07 7.06
N TYR A 193 -33.58 -12.52 5.89
CA TYR A 193 -34.47 -12.41 4.75
C TYR A 193 -33.72 -12.67 3.45
N TRP A 194 -34.25 -13.55 2.59
CA TRP A 194 -33.72 -13.75 1.25
C TRP A 194 -34.83 -13.84 0.19
N ALA A 195 -34.59 -13.22 -0.95
CA ALA A 195 -35.39 -13.38 -2.15
C ALA A 195 -34.51 -13.50 -3.41
N PRO A 196 -34.95 -14.22 -4.45
CA PRO A 196 -34.15 -14.41 -5.66
C PRO A 196 -34.12 -13.19 -6.60
N GLY A 197 -35.02 -12.22 -6.42
CA GLY A 197 -35.23 -11.15 -7.41
C GLY A 197 -35.71 -9.82 -6.80
N LEU A 198 -35.51 -8.76 -7.56
CA LEU A 198 -35.78 -7.36 -7.16
C LEU A 198 -37.25 -7.06 -6.89
N GLU A 199 -38.18 -7.90 -7.36
CA GLU A 199 -39.61 -7.75 -7.08
C GLU A 199 -39.93 -7.78 -5.58
N SER A 200 -39.06 -8.39 -4.78
CA SER A 200 -39.17 -8.48 -3.31
C SER A 200 -38.44 -7.34 -2.58
N LEU A 201 -37.88 -6.36 -3.29
CA LEU A 201 -37.15 -5.25 -2.66
C LEU A 201 -37.99 -4.45 -1.65
N PRO A 202 -39.25 -4.10 -1.92
CA PRO A 202 -40.09 -3.44 -0.91
C PRO A 202 -40.28 -4.29 0.35
N ASP A 203 -40.56 -5.59 0.18
CA ASP A 203 -40.73 -6.51 1.31
C ASP A 203 -39.43 -6.68 2.12
N ALA A 204 -38.27 -6.63 1.45
CA ALA A 204 -36.96 -6.69 2.09
C ALA A 204 -36.67 -5.43 2.92
N MET A 205 -36.99 -4.23 2.40
CA MET A 205 -36.83 -2.95 3.12
C MET A 205 -37.83 -2.80 4.27
N ASP A 206 -39.02 -3.40 4.15
CA ASP A 206 -39.99 -3.47 5.25
C ASP A 206 -39.51 -4.42 6.37
N ALA A 207 -38.66 -5.40 6.03
CA ALA A 207 -38.15 -6.39 6.97
C ALA A 207 -36.83 -5.99 7.65
N CYS A 208 -35.90 -5.38 6.90
CA CYS A 208 -34.54 -5.06 7.34
C CYS A 208 -34.09 -3.69 6.84
N ASP A 209 -33.26 -2.97 7.60
CA ASP A 209 -32.71 -1.63 7.27
C ASP A 209 -31.49 -1.69 6.37
N VAL A 210 -30.83 -2.84 6.32
CA VAL A 210 -29.71 -3.08 5.40
C VAL A 210 -30.15 -4.12 4.38
N VAL A 211 -30.24 -3.71 3.12
CA VAL A 211 -30.57 -4.63 2.01
C VAL A 211 -29.38 -4.72 1.07
N ILE A 212 -28.84 -5.93 0.91
CA ILE A 212 -27.78 -6.22 -0.07
C ILE A 212 -28.42 -6.82 -1.30
N VAL A 213 -28.06 -6.30 -2.47
CA VAL A 213 -28.63 -6.67 -3.76
C VAL A 213 -27.53 -7.14 -4.68
N ASP A 214 -27.64 -8.40 -5.10
CA ASP A 214 -26.98 -8.97 -6.27
C ASP A 214 -28.00 -9.00 -7.41
N PRO A 215 -27.84 -8.17 -8.45
CA PRO A 215 -28.78 -8.17 -9.58
C PRO A 215 -28.64 -9.42 -10.47
N GLY A 216 -27.72 -10.34 -10.17
CA GLY A 216 -27.45 -11.54 -10.96
C GLY A 216 -26.69 -11.24 -12.26
N VAL A 217 -26.09 -10.06 -12.37
CA VAL A 217 -25.40 -9.58 -13.57
C VAL A 217 -23.89 -9.48 -13.32
N VAL A 218 -23.10 -10.12 -14.18
CA VAL A 218 -21.64 -9.99 -14.19
C VAL A 218 -21.19 -9.27 -15.44
N VAL A 219 -20.48 -8.16 -15.27
CA VAL A 219 -19.94 -7.41 -16.39
C VAL A 219 -18.60 -8.04 -16.83
N GLY A 220 -18.65 -9.00 -17.76
CA GLY A 220 -17.47 -9.61 -18.39
C GLY A 220 -17.41 -11.15 -18.39
N ASP A 221 -18.48 -11.84 -18.03
CA ASP A 221 -18.56 -13.31 -18.11
C ASP A 221 -18.72 -13.77 -19.57
N THR A 222 -17.70 -14.41 -20.14
CA THR A 222 -17.92 -15.30 -21.28
C THR A 222 -17.95 -16.73 -20.76
N ALA A 223 -19.13 -17.37 -20.82
CA ALA A 223 -19.38 -18.74 -20.39
C ALA A 223 -18.50 -19.84 -21.04
N ASP A 224 -17.52 -19.48 -21.89
CA ASP A 224 -16.73 -20.44 -22.68
C ASP A 224 -15.20 -20.22 -22.64
N ARG A 225 -14.62 -19.28 -21.88
CA ARG A 225 -13.15 -19.09 -21.86
C ARG A 225 -12.57 -18.53 -20.55
N ALA A 226 -12.51 -19.36 -19.51
CA ALA A 226 -11.31 -19.35 -18.68
C ALA A 226 -10.36 -20.41 -19.26
N PRO A 227 -9.19 -20.04 -19.83
CA PRO A 227 -8.20 -21.04 -20.21
C PRO A 227 -7.86 -21.90 -18.99
N ASP A 228 -7.88 -23.21 -19.20
CA ASP A 228 -7.49 -24.24 -18.25
C ASP A 228 -5.98 -24.13 -17.97
N THR A 229 -5.59 -23.27 -17.04
CA THR A 229 -4.28 -23.33 -16.40
C THR A 229 -4.42 -24.22 -15.17
N GLY A 230 -4.60 -25.51 -15.40
CA GLY A 230 -4.42 -26.54 -14.39
C GLY A 230 -2.96 -26.54 -13.93
N THR A 231 -2.67 -25.77 -12.89
CA THR A 231 -1.43 -25.93 -12.11
C THR A 231 -1.70 -26.95 -11.00
N ASP A 232 -0.77 -27.88 -10.83
CA ASP A 232 -0.84 -28.95 -9.84
C ASP A 232 -0.54 -28.38 -8.43
N TYR A 233 -1.58 -28.19 -7.61
CA TYR A 233 -1.54 -27.41 -6.35
C TYR A 233 -1.25 -28.24 -5.08
N ASP A 234 -0.65 -29.43 -5.20
CA ASP A 234 -0.13 -30.17 -4.03
C ASP A 234 1.12 -29.50 -3.38
N GLN A 235 1.54 -28.33 -3.86
CA GLN A 235 2.56 -27.48 -3.25
C GLN A 235 2.10 -26.02 -3.29
N LEU A 236 1.82 -25.44 -2.11
CA LEU A 236 2.05 -24.03 -1.70
C LEU A 236 0.96 -23.60 -0.71
N GLY A 237 1.31 -23.65 0.57
CA GLY A 237 0.59 -22.96 1.64
C GLY A 237 1.26 -21.62 1.93
N GLU A 238 0.44 -20.67 2.40
CA GLU A 238 0.82 -19.46 3.14
C GLU A 238 1.87 -18.55 2.48
N ASP A 239 1.50 -17.69 1.51
CA ASP A 239 2.30 -16.48 1.27
C ASP A 239 1.50 -15.28 0.77
N ASP A 240 1.85 -14.08 1.26
CA ASP A 240 1.01 -12.88 1.24
C ASP A 240 1.65 -11.65 0.57
N THR A 241 2.67 -11.85 -0.27
CA THR A 241 3.31 -10.72 -0.99
C THR A 241 3.56 -10.93 -2.49
N GLU A 242 2.87 -11.86 -3.14
CA GLU A 242 3.09 -12.12 -4.56
C GLU A 242 1.96 -11.64 -5.48
N VAL A 243 2.37 -10.78 -6.42
CA VAL A 243 1.85 -10.76 -7.79
C VAL A 243 2.43 -12.01 -8.44
N GLY A 244 1.56 -12.97 -8.78
CA GLY A 244 1.94 -14.30 -9.25
C GLY A 244 2.99 -14.28 -10.37
N THR A 245 4.06 -15.02 -10.13
CA THR A 245 5.06 -15.42 -11.13
C THR A 245 4.70 -16.80 -11.65
N GLU A 246 4.25 -16.93 -12.90
CA GLU A 246 4.56 -18.10 -13.75
C GLU A 246 4.21 -17.84 -15.23
N GLU A 247 5.10 -18.26 -16.12
CA GLU A 247 4.98 -18.16 -17.57
C GLU A 247 3.99 -19.19 -18.12
N THR A 248 3.04 -18.79 -18.98
CA THR A 248 2.58 -19.60 -20.13
C THR A 248 1.75 -18.76 -21.10
N SER A 249 2.38 -18.28 -22.17
CA SER A 249 1.97 -18.53 -23.57
C SER A 249 2.86 -17.72 -24.49
N GLY A 250 3.37 -18.39 -25.53
CA GLY A 250 4.27 -17.80 -26.50
C GLY A 250 3.62 -16.60 -27.20
N ALA A 251 4.43 -15.57 -27.43
CA ALA A 251 4.10 -14.44 -28.27
C ALA A 251 3.74 -14.93 -29.67
N GLU A 252 2.45 -14.95 -29.99
CA GLU A 252 1.98 -14.77 -31.35
C GLU A 252 1.59 -13.30 -31.55
N ASP A 253 2.12 -12.76 -32.64
CA ASP A 253 2.00 -11.41 -33.16
C ASP A 253 0.53 -10.94 -33.22
N ALA A 254 0.06 -10.25 -32.19
CA ALA A 254 -1.22 -9.55 -32.21
C ALA A 254 -1.03 -8.24 -32.97
N GLY A 255 -1.26 -8.31 -34.28
CA GLY A 255 -1.52 -7.13 -35.09
C GLY A 255 -2.57 -6.25 -34.42
N GLU A 256 -2.37 -4.93 -34.53
CA GLU A 256 -3.20 -3.84 -34.05
C GLU A 256 -4.72 -4.14 -34.18
N ILE A 257 -5.32 -4.63 -33.10
CA ILE A 257 -6.78 -4.67 -32.91
C ILE A 257 -7.10 -3.47 -32.05
N THR A 258 -7.71 -2.44 -32.66
CA THR A 258 -8.49 -1.45 -31.91
C THR A 258 -9.54 -2.21 -31.11
N PRO A 259 -9.60 -2.11 -29.77
CA PRO A 259 -10.56 -2.88 -29.01
C PRO A 259 -11.97 -2.38 -29.32
N ASP A 260 -12.70 -3.12 -30.15
CA ASP A 260 -14.15 -3.01 -30.21
C ASP A 260 -14.69 -3.31 -28.80
N THR A 261 -15.60 -2.48 -28.30
CA THR A 261 -16.34 -2.74 -27.06
C THR A 261 -17.01 -4.10 -27.15
N ASP A 262 -16.66 -4.99 -26.22
CA ASP A 262 -17.27 -6.31 -26.13
C ASP A 262 -18.80 -6.15 -26.00
N PRO A 263 -19.59 -6.59 -27.02
CA PRO A 263 -21.03 -6.41 -27.00
C PRO A 263 -21.69 -7.18 -25.86
N VAL A 264 -21.09 -8.27 -25.37
CA VAL A 264 -21.57 -9.02 -24.21
C VAL A 264 -21.40 -8.19 -22.94
N ARG A 265 -20.23 -7.58 -22.77
CA ARG A 265 -19.94 -6.69 -21.64
C ARG A 265 -20.85 -5.46 -21.61
N THR A 266 -21.09 -4.87 -22.79
CA THR A 266 -21.99 -3.72 -22.93
C THR A 266 -23.45 -4.08 -22.59
N ALA A 267 -23.90 -5.27 -23.02
CA ALA A 267 -25.22 -5.78 -22.65
C ALA A 267 -25.34 -6.02 -21.14
N ALA A 268 -24.35 -6.66 -20.52
CA ALA A 268 -24.31 -6.87 -19.07
C ALA A 268 -24.31 -5.52 -18.30
N ALA A 269 -23.57 -4.52 -18.76
CA ALA A 269 -23.59 -3.19 -18.15
C ALA A 269 -24.99 -2.54 -18.22
N ARG A 270 -25.69 -2.68 -19.36
CA ARG A 270 -27.08 -2.20 -19.52
C ARG A 270 -28.08 -2.93 -18.62
N ASP A 271 -27.91 -4.24 -18.45
CA ASP A 271 -28.75 -5.05 -17.57
C ASP A 271 -28.54 -4.64 -16.10
N ALA A 272 -27.29 -4.43 -15.69
CA ALA A 272 -26.96 -3.89 -14.36
C ALA A 272 -27.52 -2.48 -14.15
N ASP A 273 -27.42 -1.60 -15.15
CA ASP A 273 -28.00 -0.26 -15.11
C ASP A 273 -29.53 -0.27 -14.96
N THR A 274 -30.20 -1.19 -15.68
CA THR A 274 -31.65 -1.40 -15.57
C THR A 274 -32.06 -1.85 -14.17
N ALA A 275 -31.30 -2.78 -13.58
CA ALA A 275 -31.51 -3.23 -12.21
C ALA A 275 -31.31 -2.09 -11.19
N VAL A 276 -30.28 -1.27 -11.36
CA VAL A 276 -30.02 -0.08 -10.54
C VAL A 276 -31.15 0.95 -10.67
N GLY A 277 -31.67 1.15 -11.88
CA GLY A 277 -32.85 1.99 -12.11
C GLY A 277 -34.08 1.50 -11.34
N ALA A 278 -34.33 0.18 -11.35
CA ALA A 278 -35.44 -0.42 -10.60
C ALA A 278 -35.28 -0.27 -9.08
N VAL A 279 -34.05 -0.41 -8.55
CA VAL A 279 -33.75 -0.15 -7.14
C VAL A 279 -34.02 1.32 -6.79
N ARG A 280 -33.53 2.25 -7.61
CA ARG A 280 -33.72 3.69 -7.40
C ARG A 280 -35.20 4.09 -7.41
N ASP A 281 -36.00 3.51 -8.30
CA ASP A 281 -37.44 3.79 -8.40
C ASP A 281 -38.25 3.23 -7.21
N ALA A 282 -37.73 2.20 -6.53
CA ALA A 282 -38.36 1.59 -5.37
C ALA A 282 -37.91 2.21 -4.03
N LEU A 283 -36.81 2.97 -4.01
CA LEU A 283 -36.17 3.46 -2.80
C LEU A 283 -36.99 4.59 -2.12
N PRO A 284 -37.26 4.51 -0.82
CA PRO A 284 -37.85 5.62 -0.06
C PRO A 284 -36.94 6.86 -0.01
N GLU A 285 -37.51 8.06 0.19
CA GLU A 285 -36.74 9.33 0.20
C GLU A 285 -35.75 9.44 1.37
N ASP A 286 -35.98 8.69 2.45
CA ASP A 286 -35.17 8.63 3.66
C ASP A 286 -34.15 7.48 3.67
N TRP A 287 -34.00 6.76 2.55
CA TRP A 287 -33.03 5.67 2.40
C TRP A 287 -31.82 6.07 1.55
N ARG A 288 -30.67 5.49 1.86
CA ARG A 288 -29.43 5.69 1.11
C ARG A 288 -29.16 4.53 0.14
N LEU A 289 -28.46 4.81 -0.95
CA LEU A 289 -28.10 3.83 -1.97
C LEU A 289 -26.60 3.87 -2.26
N ILE A 290 -25.96 2.71 -2.15
CA ILE A 290 -24.60 2.46 -2.66
C ILE A 290 -24.69 1.51 -3.86
N VAL A 291 -24.04 1.87 -4.96
CA VAL A 291 -23.79 0.96 -6.09
C VAL A 291 -22.29 0.77 -6.24
N ALA A 292 -21.81 -0.47 -6.21
CA ALA A 292 -20.39 -0.79 -6.14
C ALA A 292 -19.99 -1.96 -7.05
N GLY A 293 -18.85 -1.85 -7.72
CA GLY A 293 -18.19 -3.02 -8.30
C GLY A 293 -17.47 -3.82 -7.21
N VAL A 294 -18.05 -4.95 -6.78
CA VAL A 294 -17.61 -5.67 -5.56
C VAL A 294 -16.51 -6.71 -5.78
N SER A 295 -16.20 -7.04 -7.03
CA SER A 295 -15.22 -8.05 -7.39
C SER A 295 -14.73 -7.90 -8.83
N ASP A 296 -13.65 -8.59 -9.17
CA ASP A 296 -13.12 -8.67 -10.52
C ASP A 296 -13.91 -9.71 -11.34
N ALA A 297 -14.21 -9.41 -12.61
CA ALA A 297 -14.75 -10.41 -13.53
C ALA A 297 -13.67 -11.32 -14.14
N ALA A 298 -12.43 -10.84 -14.20
CA ALA A 298 -11.29 -11.56 -14.72
C ALA A 298 -9.97 -10.94 -14.24
N ALA A 299 -8.91 -11.72 -14.38
CA ALA A 299 -7.53 -11.26 -14.26
C ALA A 299 -7.17 -10.14 -15.25
N PRO A 300 -6.23 -9.24 -14.90
CA PRO A 300 -5.78 -8.91 -13.55
C PRO A 300 -6.82 -8.05 -12.81
N SER A 301 -6.63 -7.88 -11.50
CA SER A 301 -7.54 -7.04 -10.70
C SER A 301 -7.65 -5.59 -11.22
N SER A 302 -8.69 -4.86 -10.83
CA SER A 302 -8.86 -3.45 -11.20
C SER A 302 -9.43 -2.60 -10.06
N LEU A 303 -9.38 -1.27 -10.21
CA LEU A 303 -10.18 -0.38 -9.37
C LEU A 303 -11.60 -0.30 -9.92
N HIS A 304 -12.58 -0.40 -9.01
CA HIS A 304 -14.00 -0.42 -9.32
C HIS A 304 -14.70 0.88 -8.92
N PRO A 305 -15.76 1.30 -9.62
CA PRO A 305 -16.55 2.46 -9.21
C PRO A 305 -17.38 2.14 -7.96
N VAL A 306 -17.53 3.14 -7.11
CA VAL A 306 -18.56 3.20 -6.07
C VAL A 306 -19.29 4.53 -6.18
N LEU A 307 -20.61 4.45 -6.21
CA LEU A 307 -21.54 5.58 -6.30
C LEU A 307 -22.42 5.57 -5.04
N TYR A 308 -22.51 6.70 -4.35
CA TYR A 308 -23.27 6.84 -3.11
C TYR A 308 -24.24 8.01 -3.24
N THR A 309 -25.51 7.78 -2.92
CA THR A 309 -26.60 8.76 -3.02
C THR A 309 -27.60 8.60 -1.87
N GLY A 310 -28.45 9.60 -1.68
CA GLY A 310 -29.53 9.58 -0.68
C GLY A 310 -29.48 10.79 0.27
N PRO A 311 -30.31 10.80 1.32
CA PRO A 311 -30.39 11.91 2.26
C PRO A 311 -29.04 12.15 2.95
N GLY A 312 -28.57 13.41 2.90
CA GLY A 312 -27.31 13.84 3.50
C GLY A 312 -26.07 13.61 2.62
N VAL A 313 -26.21 12.92 1.48
CA VAL A 313 -25.10 12.66 0.55
C VAL A 313 -25.05 13.74 -0.52
N GLU A 314 -24.06 14.63 -0.42
CA GLU A 314 -23.83 15.69 -1.41
C GLU A 314 -23.01 15.18 -2.61
N ALA A 315 -23.14 15.86 -3.76
CA ALA A 315 -22.31 15.59 -4.92
C ALA A 315 -20.82 15.85 -4.63
N GLY A 316 -19.95 14.88 -4.94
CA GLY A 316 -18.52 15.03 -4.68
C GLY A 316 -17.73 13.71 -4.66
N GLU A 317 -16.69 13.67 -3.83
CA GLU A 317 -15.79 12.52 -3.74
C GLU A 317 -15.93 11.81 -2.40
N LEU A 318 -15.97 10.47 -2.42
CA LEU A 318 -15.93 9.68 -1.19
C LEU A 318 -14.50 9.64 -0.64
N THR A 319 -14.39 9.65 0.69
CA THR A 319 -13.13 9.51 1.41
C THR A 319 -13.34 8.60 2.62
N SER A 320 -12.29 7.87 2.99
CA SER A 320 -12.30 6.91 4.09
C SER A 320 -11.03 7.04 4.91
N SER A 321 -11.12 6.89 6.23
CA SER A 321 -9.93 6.89 7.10
C SER A 321 -9.05 5.66 6.85
N THR A 322 -9.60 4.57 6.30
CA THR A 322 -8.89 3.35 5.91
C THR A 322 -7.85 3.63 4.83
N THR A 323 -8.22 4.40 3.80
CA THR A 323 -7.28 4.81 2.73
C THR A 323 -6.52 6.07 3.12
N GLY A 324 -7.18 6.98 3.83
CA GLY A 324 -6.70 8.31 4.16
C GLY A 324 -6.48 9.19 2.92
N ARG A 325 -7.09 8.84 1.78
CA ARG A 325 -6.97 9.56 0.50
C ARG A 325 -8.34 9.75 -0.13
N ASP A 326 -8.60 10.99 -0.52
CA ASP A 326 -9.84 11.35 -1.19
C ASP A 326 -9.98 10.68 -2.56
N GLY A 327 -11.20 10.23 -2.86
CA GLY A 327 -11.53 9.52 -4.08
C GLY A 327 -11.10 8.05 -4.08
N TYR A 328 -10.63 7.50 -2.95
CA TYR A 328 -10.35 6.07 -2.79
C TYR A 328 -10.95 5.51 -1.52
N ILE A 329 -11.57 4.34 -1.65
CA ILE A 329 -12.10 3.54 -0.54
C ILE A 329 -11.73 2.05 -0.73
N GLN A 330 -12.00 1.22 0.27
CA GLN A 330 -11.87 -0.23 0.17
C GLN A 330 -13.24 -0.91 0.27
N LEU A 331 -13.35 -2.13 -0.26
CA LEU A 331 -14.58 -2.94 -0.17
C LEU A 331 -15.11 -3.07 1.27
N THR A 332 -14.21 -3.20 2.24
CA THR A 332 -14.53 -3.31 3.67
C THR A 332 -15.14 -2.02 4.25
N ASP A 333 -14.95 -0.87 3.61
CA ASP A 333 -15.54 0.40 4.05
C ASP A 333 -17.06 0.41 3.82
N LEU A 334 -17.57 -0.39 2.88
CA LEU A 334 -19.02 -0.51 2.62
C LEU A 334 -19.75 -1.13 3.82
N THR A 335 -19.15 -2.13 4.46
CA THR A 335 -19.68 -2.76 5.68
C THR A 335 -19.79 -1.77 6.84
N ALA A 336 -18.69 -1.05 7.09
CA ALA A 336 -18.64 -0.03 8.14
C ALA A 336 -19.63 1.11 7.86
N THR A 337 -19.80 1.48 6.59
CA THR A 337 -20.80 2.47 6.17
C THR A 337 -22.22 1.99 6.42
N ALA A 338 -22.55 0.73 6.11
CA ALA A 338 -23.89 0.20 6.36
C ALA A 338 -24.25 0.26 7.85
N LEU A 339 -23.35 -0.18 8.72
CA LEU A 339 -23.53 -0.13 10.17
C LEU A 339 -23.69 1.30 10.68
N ALA A 340 -22.85 2.23 10.21
CA ALA A 340 -22.92 3.63 10.61
C ALA A 340 -24.22 4.31 10.17
N VAL A 341 -24.74 3.99 8.98
CA VAL A 341 -25.98 4.59 8.46
C VAL A 341 -27.19 4.23 9.31
N VAL A 342 -27.26 2.99 9.80
CA VAL A 342 -28.37 2.52 10.65
C VAL A 342 -28.11 2.70 12.16
N GLY A 343 -27.00 3.36 12.51
CA GLY A 343 -26.64 3.68 13.90
C GLY A 343 -26.21 2.47 14.73
N ALA A 344 -25.77 1.38 14.09
CA ALA A 344 -25.23 0.21 14.77
C ALA A 344 -23.74 0.40 15.12
N ASP A 345 -23.33 -0.19 16.24
CA ASP A 345 -21.91 -0.20 16.63
C ASP A 345 -21.08 -0.98 15.59
N ILE A 346 -19.89 -0.45 15.27
CA ILE A 346 -18.97 -1.10 14.33
C ILE A 346 -18.06 -2.04 15.14
N PRO A 347 -18.16 -3.37 14.97
CA PRO A 347 -17.33 -4.30 15.72
C PRO A 347 -15.85 -4.17 15.38
N ALA A 348 -14.97 -4.47 16.34
CA ALA A 348 -13.52 -4.50 16.12
C ALA A 348 -13.05 -5.53 15.06
N THR A 349 -13.92 -6.46 14.65
CA THR A 349 -13.65 -7.39 13.55
C THR A 349 -13.80 -6.74 12.17
N VAL A 350 -14.48 -5.60 12.07
CA VAL A 350 -14.60 -4.81 10.83
C VAL A 350 -13.36 -3.94 10.69
N ALA A 351 -12.63 -4.12 9.60
CA ALA A 351 -11.38 -3.43 9.32
C ALA A 351 -11.57 -2.10 8.57
N GLY A 352 -12.68 -1.97 7.84
CA GLY A 352 -13.05 -0.75 7.14
C GLY A 352 -13.55 0.35 8.07
N ALA A 353 -13.77 1.53 7.50
CA ALA A 353 -14.30 2.70 8.19
C ALA A 353 -15.47 3.30 7.40
N PRO A 354 -16.45 3.96 8.06
CA PRO A 354 -17.55 4.61 7.37
C PRO A 354 -17.02 5.63 6.36
N VAL A 355 -17.57 5.60 5.14
CA VAL A 355 -17.21 6.57 4.11
C VAL A 355 -17.82 7.93 4.45
N THR A 356 -17.07 8.98 4.16
CA THR A 356 -17.54 10.36 4.27
C THR A 356 -17.47 11.04 2.92
N VAL A 357 -18.32 12.04 2.72
CA VAL A 357 -18.37 12.81 1.48
C VAL A 357 -17.51 14.05 1.62
N ARG A 358 -16.68 14.32 0.62
CA ARG A 358 -16.10 15.64 0.38
C ARG A 358 -16.90 16.33 -0.72
N PRO A 359 -17.78 17.29 -0.40
CA PRO A 359 -18.57 17.98 -1.41
C PRO A 359 -17.68 18.73 -2.39
N ASP A 360 -18.01 18.62 -3.68
CA ASP A 360 -17.37 19.38 -4.75
C ASP A 360 -18.44 20.03 -5.64
N PRO A 361 -18.61 21.37 -5.58
CA PRO A 361 -19.57 22.07 -6.45
C PRO A 361 -19.30 21.93 -7.96
N GLY A 362 -18.09 21.49 -8.34
CA GLY A 362 -17.72 21.20 -9.73
C GLY A 362 -17.87 19.73 -10.12
N HIS A 363 -18.41 18.89 -9.23
CA HIS A 363 -18.60 17.46 -9.47
C HIS A 363 -19.52 17.24 -10.68
N THR A 364 -19.14 16.28 -11.53
CA THR A 364 -19.94 15.84 -12.68
C THR A 364 -19.65 14.36 -12.93
N ALA A 365 -20.62 13.63 -13.48
CA ALA A 365 -20.43 12.24 -13.87
C ALA A 365 -19.26 12.08 -14.86
N ALA A 366 -19.16 12.97 -15.85
CA ALA A 366 -18.07 12.95 -16.82
C ALA A 366 -16.69 13.12 -16.17
N GLY A 367 -16.58 13.98 -15.15
CA GLY A 367 -15.36 14.17 -14.37
C GLY A 367 -15.01 12.93 -13.54
N ALA A 368 -16.01 12.35 -12.86
CA ALA A 368 -15.87 11.14 -12.05
C ALA A 368 -15.40 9.95 -12.90
N VAL A 369 -16.08 9.69 -14.02
CA VAL A 369 -15.75 8.61 -14.95
C VAL A 369 -14.37 8.79 -15.57
N ALA A 370 -14.02 10.01 -16.00
CA ALA A 370 -12.70 10.29 -16.56
C ALA A 370 -11.58 10.08 -15.53
N LYS A 371 -11.78 10.55 -14.29
CA LYS A 371 -10.83 10.37 -13.19
C LYS A 371 -10.67 8.89 -12.83
N GLY A 372 -11.79 8.19 -12.61
CA GLY A 372 -11.79 6.77 -12.26
C GLY A 372 -11.16 5.89 -13.33
N THR A 373 -11.47 6.14 -14.61
CA THR A 373 -10.86 5.44 -15.74
C THR A 373 -9.36 5.67 -15.81
N ASP A 374 -8.90 6.91 -15.62
CA ASP A 374 -7.47 7.25 -15.64
C ASP A 374 -6.71 6.61 -14.47
N GLU A 375 -7.29 6.60 -13.28
CA GLU A 375 -6.71 5.95 -12.10
C GLU A 375 -6.62 4.42 -12.24
N THR A 376 -7.66 3.79 -12.79
CA THR A 376 -7.63 2.36 -13.12
C THR A 376 -6.54 2.07 -14.17
N ALA A 377 -6.41 2.90 -15.21
CA ALA A 377 -5.37 2.75 -16.22
C ALA A 377 -3.95 2.93 -15.64
N ALA A 378 -3.77 3.91 -14.75
CA ALA A 378 -2.50 4.14 -14.05
C ALA A 378 -2.11 2.93 -13.19
N ALA A 379 -3.04 2.41 -12.39
CA ALA A 379 -2.81 1.26 -11.54
C ALA A 379 -2.44 0.00 -12.36
N ALA A 380 -3.17 -0.26 -13.44
CA ALA A 380 -2.90 -1.37 -14.35
C ALA A 380 -1.52 -1.24 -15.02
N ALA A 381 -1.17 -0.04 -15.50
CA ALA A 381 0.13 0.22 -16.11
C ALA A 381 1.28 0.00 -15.12
N VAL A 382 1.14 0.44 -13.86
CA VAL A 382 2.14 0.21 -12.81
C VAL A 382 2.29 -1.28 -12.51
N ALA A 383 1.18 -2.00 -12.35
CA ALA A 383 1.20 -3.43 -12.09
C ALA A 383 1.93 -4.19 -13.21
N ASP A 384 1.69 -3.80 -14.45
CA ASP A 384 2.29 -4.39 -15.64
C ASP A 384 3.81 -4.11 -15.77
N VAL A 385 4.30 -2.92 -15.39
CA VAL A 385 5.76 -2.62 -15.44
C VAL A 385 6.54 -3.07 -14.19
N SER A 386 5.87 -3.26 -13.05
CA SER A 386 6.53 -3.49 -11.75
C SER A 386 7.43 -4.74 -11.73
N PRO A 387 6.99 -5.93 -12.17
CA PRO A 387 7.84 -7.12 -12.19
C PRO A 387 9.11 -6.91 -13.02
N TYR A 388 8.98 -6.31 -14.21
CA TYR A 388 10.11 -6.01 -15.09
C TYR A 388 11.06 -4.98 -14.48
N PHE A 389 10.53 -3.97 -13.79
CA PHE A 389 11.34 -2.98 -13.08
C PHE A 389 12.20 -3.63 -12.00
N TYR A 390 11.59 -4.48 -11.17
CA TYR A 390 12.30 -5.18 -10.09
C TYR A 390 13.36 -6.16 -10.63
N TRP A 391 13.00 -7.02 -11.58
CA TRP A 391 13.95 -7.96 -12.17
C TRP A 391 15.11 -7.25 -12.88
N THR A 392 14.83 -6.20 -13.64
CA THR A 392 15.87 -5.40 -14.30
C THR A 392 16.79 -4.74 -13.28
N LEU A 393 16.23 -4.12 -12.24
CA LEU A 393 16.99 -3.50 -11.16
C LEU A 393 17.90 -4.52 -10.47
N SER A 394 17.40 -5.74 -10.23
CA SER A 394 18.17 -6.81 -9.60
C SER A 394 19.28 -7.34 -10.50
N PHE A 395 19.00 -7.74 -11.74
CA PHE A 395 20.03 -8.29 -12.64
C PHE A 395 21.11 -7.27 -12.96
N VAL A 396 20.72 -6.04 -13.32
CA VAL A 396 21.67 -4.95 -13.57
C VAL A 396 22.40 -4.57 -12.27
N GLY A 397 21.69 -4.62 -11.14
CA GLY A 397 22.24 -4.35 -9.81
C GLY A 397 23.31 -5.32 -9.38
N VAL A 398 23.13 -6.63 -9.59
CA VAL A 398 24.17 -7.64 -9.32
C VAL A 398 25.45 -7.29 -10.08
N ALA A 399 25.34 -7.00 -11.38
CA ALA A 399 26.48 -6.60 -12.19
C ALA A 399 27.11 -5.27 -11.69
N ALA A 400 26.29 -4.31 -11.28
CA ALA A 400 26.75 -3.05 -10.70
C ALA A 400 27.47 -3.24 -9.36
N MET A 401 27.00 -4.13 -8.48
CA MET A 401 27.64 -4.46 -7.19
C MET A 401 28.99 -5.13 -7.39
N LEU A 402 29.07 -6.09 -8.32
CA LEU A 402 30.34 -6.75 -8.68
C LEU A 402 31.32 -5.76 -9.32
N THR A 403 30.83 -4.86 -10.17
CA THR A 403 31.63 -3.77 -10.76
C THR A 403 32.12 -2.80 -9.68
N ALA A 404 31.29 -2.46 -8.71
CA ALA A 404 31.65 -1.61 -7.56
C ALA A 404 32.70 -2.28 -6.66
N ALA A 405 32.58 -3.60 -6.42
CA ALA A 405 33.59 -4.37 -5.71
C ALA A 405 34.92 -4.39 -6.48
N HIS A 406 34.88 -4.67 -7.79
CA HIS A 406 36.06 -4.63 -8.65
C HIS A 406 36.68 -3.24 -8.67
N TYR A 407 35.87 -2.18 -8.70
CA TYR A 407 36.31 -0.80 -8.67
C TYR A 407 37.03 -0.47 -7.36
N ALA A 408 36.45 -0.82 -6.22
CA ALA A 408 37.02 -0.50 -4.90
C ALA A 408 38.25 -1.37 -4.55
N ALA A 409 38.26 -2.64 -4.97
CA ALA A 409 39.30 -3.61 -4.62
C ALA A 409 40.39 -3.82 -5.70
N GLY A 410 40.06 -3.57 -6.98
CA GLY A 410 40.89 -3.88 -8.16
C GLY A 410 41.90 -2.79 -8.56
N ARG A 411 42.65 -3.06 -9.64
CA ARG A 411 43.69 -2.17 -10.22
C ARG A 411 43.09 -1.09 -11.13
N ASP A 412 43.81 0.02 -11.32
CA ASP A 412 43.33 1.30 -11.89
C ASP A 412 42.90 1.27 -13.39
N ARG A 413 42.97 0.13 -14.10
CA ARG A 413 42.87 0.04 -15.57
C ARG A 413 41.51 0.48 -16.15
N PHE A 414 40.41 0.37 -15.41
CA PHE A 414 39.05 0.75 -15.85
C PHE A 414 38.34 1.74 -14.91
N ARG A 415 39.11 2.54 -14.15
CA ARG A 415 38.57 3.41 -13.08
C ARG A 415 37.45 4.34 -13.55
N ARG A 416 37.60 4.97 -14.71
CA ARG A 416 36.60 5.96 -15.18
C ARG A 416 35.28 5.28 -15.53
N THR A 417 35.33 4.20 -16.29
CA THR A 417 34.13 3.45 -16.72
C THR A 417 33.39 2.87 -15.53
N ALA A 418 34.08 2.16 -14.64
CA ALA A 418 33.45 1.55 -13.47
C ALA A 418 32.83 2.59 -12.52
N ARG A 419 33.50 3.74 -12.30
CA ARG A 419 32.92 4.85 -11.54
C ARG A 419 31.64 5.37 -12.20
N THR A 420 31.65 5.62 -13.51
CA THR A 420 30.48 6.11 -14.23
C THR A 420 29.33 5.11 -14.16
N VAL A 421 29.59 3.81 -14.32
CA VAL A 421 28.58 2.76 -14.18
C VAL A 421 27.97 2.75 -12.78
N CYS A 422 28.79 2.81 -11.72
CA CYS A 422 28.29 2.88 -10.35
C CYS A 422 27.42 4.12 -10.11
N LEU A 423 27.83 5.30 -10.60
CA LEU A 423 27.04 6.52 -10.47
C LEU A 423 25.73 6.42 -11.27
N ALA A 424 25.78 5.91 -12.51
CA ALA A 424 24.60 5.77 -13.37
C ALA A 424 23.58 4.81 -12.77
N PHE A 425 24.02 3.65 -12.29
CA PHE A 425 23.12 2.69 -11.65
C PHE A 425 22.45 3.26 -10.40
N SER A 426 23.19 4.01 -9.56
CA SER A 426 22.62 4.68 -8.40
C SER A 426 21.59 5.77 -8.74
N THR A 427 21.44 6.17 -10.00
CA THR A 427 20.37 7.07 -10.43
C THR A 427 19.06 6.36 -10.80
N VAL A 428 19.07 5.02 -10.97
CA VAL A 428 17.85 4.25 -11.33
C VAL A 428 16.74 4.42 -10.31
N PRO A 429 16.95 4.25 -8.98
CA PRO A 429 15.86 4.43 -8.02
C PRO A 429 15.36 5.87 -7.96
N VAL A 430 16.24 6.84 -8.20
CA VAL A 430 15.88 8.27 -8.25
C VAL A 430 14.99 8.56 -9.47
N ALA A 431 15.33 7.97 -10.63
CA ALA A 431 14.51 8.04 -11.83
C ALA A 431 13.18 7.30 -11.65
N GLY A 432 13.16 6.18 -10.93
CA GLY A 432 11.94 5.46 -10.56
C GLY A 432 10.97 6.31 -9.74
N VAL A 433 11.48 7.06 -8.75
CA VAL A 433 10.63 7.99 -7.99
C VAL A 433 10.12 9.11 -8.89
N ALA A 434 11.00 9.70 -9.72
CA ALA A 434 10.62 10.76 -10.64
C ALA A 434 9.66 10.32 -11.75
N ALA A 435 9.60 9.01 -12.07
CA ALA A 435 8.69 8.47 -13.07
C ALA A 435 7.21 8.59 -12.65
N GLY A 436 6.91 8.72 -11.35
CA GLY A 436 5.55 8.99 -10.86
C GLY A 436 5.07 10.43 -11.08
N ILE A 437 5.91 11.32 -11.63
CA ILE A 437 5.56 12.73 -11.90
C ILE A 437 4.75 12.87 -13.21
N PRO A 438 5.25 12.41 -14.38
CA PRO A 438 4.49 12.48 -15.62
C PRO A 438 3.43 11.37 -15.70
N PRO A 439 2.29 11.62 -16.36
CA PRO A 439 1.25 10.62 -16.59
C PRO A 439 1.63 9.68 -17.74
N TRP A 440 2.68 8.89 -17.53
CA TRP A 440 3.28 8.03 -18.57
C TRP A 440 2.36 6.92 -19.06
N TRP A 441 1.36 6.53 -18.27
CA TRP A 441 0.32 5.57 -18.62
C TRP A 441 -0.62 6.07 -19.71
N ARG A 442 -0.70 7.39 -19.93
CA ARG A 442 -1.52 8.00 -21.00
C ARG A 442 -0.85 8.01 -22.37
N ALA A 443 0.39 7.52 -22.48
CA ALA A 443 1.08 7.43 -23.76
C ALA A 443 0.54 6.26 -24.60
N ASP A 444 0.64 6.34 -25.93
CA ASP A 444 0.25 5.25 -26.85
C ASP A 444 0.96 3.92 -26.53
N HIS A 445 2.18 4.03 -25.98
CA HIS A 445 2.98 2.89 -25.52
C HIS A 445 3.46 3.11 -24.07
N PRO A 446 2.64 2.81 -23.05
CA PRO A 446 2.95 3.07 -21.64
C PRO A 446 4.27 2.47 -21.16
N LYS A 447 4.53 1.19 -21.48
CA LYS A 447 5.77 0.49 -21.14
C LYS A 447 7.01 1.21 -21.69
N LEU A 448 6.96 1.63 -22.96
CA LEU A 448 8.06 2.33 -23.61
C LEU A 448 8.25 3.72 -23.01
N ALA A 449 7.16 4.44 -22.74
CA ALA A 449 7.20 5.74 -22.08
C ALA A 449 7.84 5.65 -20.69
N PHE A 450 7.45 4.67 -19.88
CA PHE A 450 8.04 4.42 -18.56
C PHE A 450 9.56 4.18 -18.65
N TRP A 451 10.00 3.23 -19.48
CA TRP A 451 11.44 2.93 -19.62
C TRP A 451 12.23 4.09 -20.24
N ALA A 452 11.62 4.87 -21.15
CA ALA A 452 12.23 6.08 -21.68
C ALA A 452 12.41 7.15 -20.60
N LEU A 453 11.47 7.29 -19.66
CA LEU A 453 11.59 8.19 -18.51
C LEU A 453 12.71 7.74 -17.56
N ILE A 454 12.79 6.44 -17.26
CA ILE A 454 13.89 5.88 -16.45
C ILE A 454 15.24 6.18 -17.13
N ALA A 455 15.35 5.91 -18.44
CA ALA A 455 16.56 6.19 -19.21
C ALA A 455 16.90 7.67 -19.26
N ALA A 456 15.92 8.55 -19.48
CA ALA A 456 16.10 10.00 -19.50
C ALA A 456 16.57 10.52 -18.13
N GLY A 457 15.94 10.08 -17.04
CA GLY A 457 16.36 10.42 -15.67
C GLY A 457 17.79 9.98 -15.39
N MET A 458 18.16 8.75 -15.77
CA MET A 458 19.53 8.26 -15.66
C MET A 458 20.53 9.11 -16.47
N ILE A 459 20.22 9.42 -17.73
CA ILE A 459 21.09 10.21 -18.62
C ILE A 459 21.28 11.61 -18.05
N VAL A 460 20.21 12.27 -17.63
CA VAL A 460 20.24 13.63 -17.08
C VAL A 460 21.10 13.66 -15.82
N LEU A 461 20.83 12.79 -14.85
CA LEU A 461 21.57 12.77 -13.57
C LEU A 461 23.03 12.36 -13.76
N THR A 462 23.30 11.34 -14.59
CA THR A 462 24.67 10.88 -14.89
C THR A 462 25.48 11.97 -15.59
N THR A 463 24.85 12.69 -16.53
CA THR A 463 25.48 13.83 -17.21
C THR A 463 25.75 14.96 -16.22
N ALA A 464 24.76 15.31 -15.40
CA ALA A 464 24.88 16.35 -14.38
C ALA A 464 26.03 16.08 -13.41
N VAL A 465 26.23 14.84 -12.96
CA VAL A 465 27.37 14.50 -12.08
C VAL A 465 28.71 14.36 -12.80
N SER A 466 28.70 14.25 -14.13
CA SER A 466 29.90 14.15 -14.96
C SER A 466 30.44 15.50 -15.41
N LEU A 467 29.69 16.60 -15.20
CA LEU A 467 30.12 17.96 -15.55
C LEU A 467 31.40 18.38 -14.81
N PRO A 468 32.25 19.26 -15.39
CA PRO A 468 33.55 19.62 -14.82
C PRO A 468 33.51 20.12 -13.37
N TRP A 469 32.46 20.84 -13.00
CA TRP A 469 32.26 21.43 -11.66
C TRP A 469 31.59 20.49 -10.66
N THR A 470 30.92 19.42 -11.10
CA THR A 470 30.26 18.45 -10.21
C THR A 470 31.04 17.14 -10.10
N ARG A 471 31.86 16.77 -11.08
CA ARG A 471 32.53 15.45 -11.13
C ARG A 471 33.59 15.19 -10.06
N THR A 472 33.99 16.20 -9.29
CA THR A 472 35.13 16.13 -8.36
C THR A 472 34.70 15.94 -6.91
N GLY A 473 35.45 15.11 -6.17
CA GLY A 473 35.22 14.88 -4.73
C GLY A 473 33.86 14.25 -4.45
N VAL A 474 33.20 14.72 -3.39
CA VAL A 474 31.90 14.22 -2.91
C VAL A 474 30.68 14.80 -3.65
N ARG A 475 30.90 15.79 -4.54
CA ARG A 475 29.82 16.51 -5.24
C ARG A 475 28.84 15.61 -6.01
N PRO A 476 29.28 14.54 -6.72
CA PRO A 476 28.34 13.62 -7.39
C PRO A 476 27.38 12.93 -6.41
N ILE A 477 27.90 12.54 -5.25
CA ILE A 477 27.14 11.85 -4.20
C ILE A 477 26.10 12.81 -3.63
N LEU A 478 26.51 14.04 -3.33
CA LEU A 478 25.62 15.07 -2.81
C LEU A 478 24.52 15.46 -3.81
N LEU A 479 24.82 15.46 -5.11
CA LEU A 479 23.83 15.74 -6.15
C LEU A 479 22.80 14.61 -6.24
N ILE A 480 23.23 13.35 -6.38
CA ILE A 480 22.31 12.21 -6.52
C ILE A 480 21.48 12.03 -5.24
N ALA A 481 22.14 11.98 -4.07
CA ALA A 481 21.44 11.83 -2.79
C ALA A 481 20.56 13.05 -2.48
N GLY A 482 21.03 14.27 -2.80
CA GLY A 482 20.27 15.51 -2.62
C GLY A 482 19.01 15.55 -3.48
N THR A 483 19.11 15.19 -4.76
CA THR A 483 17.96 15.10 -5.66
C THR A 483 16.98 14.04 -5.18
N CYS A 484 17.47 12.86 -4.78
CA CYS A 484 16.60 11.80 -4.29
C CYS A 484 15.84 12.20 -3.02
N ALA A 485 16.55 12.71 -2.01
CA ALA A 485 15.94 13.15 -0.76
C ALA A 485 14.99 14.34 -1.00
N GLY A 486 15.36 15.26 -1.90
CA GLY A 486 14.55 16.42 -2.26
C GLY A 486 13.26 16.03 -2.97
N LEU A 487 13.30 15.12 -3.95
CA LEU A 487 12.11 14.65 -4.68
C LEU A 487 11.11 14.01 -3.72
N ILE A 488 11.57 13.08 -2.89
CA ILE A 488 10.70 12.39 -1.92
C ILE A 488 10.17 13.38 -0.87
N ALA A 489 11.01 14.30 -0.37
CA ALA A 489 10.54 15.31 0.57
C ALA A 489 9.47 16.24 -0.05
N VAL A 490 9.66 16.67 -1.30
CA VAL A 490 8.68 17.49 -2.02
C VAL A 490 7.37 16.73 -2.20
N ASP A 491 7.43 15.48 -2.67
CA ASP A 491 6.26 14.62 -2.83
C ASP A 491 5.45 14.51 -1.53
N GLN A 492 6.09 14.17 -0.41
CA GLN A 492 5.41 14.03 0.87
C GLN A 492 4.81 15.35 1.38
N ILE A 493 5.47 16.48 1.13
CA ILE A 493 4.94 17.81 1.50
C ILE A 493 3.79 18.24 0.58
N SER A 494 3.75 17.78 -0.68
CA SER A 494 2.71 18.10 -1.66
C SER A 494 1.50 17.15 -1.66
N GLY A 495 1.44 16.18 -0.75
CA GLY A 495 0.30 15.25 -0.62
C GLY A 495 0.57 13.80 -1.06
N ALA A 496 1.84 13.44 -1.28
CA ALA A 496 2.29 12.08 -1.60
C ALA A 496 1.63 11.46 -2.84
N THR A 497 1.44 12.23 -3.92
CA THR A 497 0.70 11.79 -5.10
C THR A 497 1.50 10.83 -5.99
N TRP A 498 2.83 10.97 -6.07
CA TRP A 498 3.63 10.21 -7.04
C TRP A 498 3.75 8.70 -6.74
N PRO A 499 3.84 8.25 -5.48
CA PRO A 499 3.97 6.83 -5.14
C PRO A 499 2.87 5.92 -5.70
N LEU A 500 1.67 6.43 -6.00
CA LEU A 500 0.60 5.61 -6.59
C LEU A 500 0.86 5.19 -8.05
N HIS A 501 1.75 5.92 -8.73
CA HIS A 501 1.93 5.81 -10.18
C HIS A 501 3.33 5.34 -10.59
N THR A 502 4.02 4.65 -9.68
CA THR A 502 5.37 4.11 -9.93
C THR A 502 5.64 2.84 -9.13
N PRO A 503 6.45 1.89 -9.66
CA PRO A 503 6.95 0.74 -8.91
C PRO A 503 7.77 1.11 -7.65
N MET A 504 8.13 2.39 -7.45
CA MET A 504 8.78 2.84 -6.22
C MET A 504 7.80 3.03 -5.04
N GLY A 505 6.50 3.03 -5.29
CA GLY A 505 5.45 3.21 -4.28
C GLY A 505 4.51 2.02 -4.21
N TYR A 506 3.20 2.28 -4.17
CA TYR A 506 2.16 1.27 -4.04
C TYR A 506 1.15 1.42 -5.18
N THR A 507 0.41 0.38 -5.49
CA THR A 507 -0.74 0.50 -6.40
C THR A 507 -2.02 0.54 -5.58
N ALA A 508 -2.91 1.48 -5.92
CA ALA A 508 -4.23 1.57 -5.28
C ALA A 508 -5.03 0.27 -5.48
N GLN A 509 -4.86 -0.37 -6.63
CA GLN A 509 -5.47 -1.67 -6.94
C GLN A 509 -5.06 -2.77 -5.95
N ALA A 510 -3.78 -2.88 -5.58
CA ALA A 510 -3.33 -3.88 -4.61
C ALA A 510 -3.83 -3.61 -3.18
N GLY A 511 -4.41 -2.44 -2.91
CA GLY A 511 -5.05 -2.11 -1.65
C GLY A 511 -4.13 -2.14 -0.43
N ALA A 512 -2.81 -2.23 -0.62
CA ALA A 512 -1.86 -2.33 0.49
C ALA A 512 -1.67 -0.98 1.19
N ARG A 513 -1.66 0.13 0.43
CA ARG A 513 -1.46 1.48 0.95
C ARG A 513 -1.83 2.56 -0.06
N PHE A 514 -2.54 3.59 0.39
CA PHE A 514 -3.02 4.71 -0.45
C PHE A 514 -2.33 6.04 -0.13
N THR A 515 -1.66 6.15 1.02
CA THR A 515 -1.00 7.38 1.48
C THR A 515 0.35 7.14 2.16
N GLY A 516 1.14 8.21 2.23
CA GLY A 516 2.42 8.24 2.91
C GLY A 516 3.58 7.67 2.09
N LEU A 517 4.66 7.34 2.79
CA LEU A 517 5.93 6.92 2.20
C LEU A 517 6.04 5.41 2.24
N GLY A 518 6.11 4.78 1.06
CA GLY A 518 6.27 3.34 0.96
C GLY A 518 7.66 2.82 1.27
N ASN A 519 7.77 1.54 1.60
CA ASN A 519 9.02 0.92 2.08
C ASN A 519 10.18 1.05 1.10
N TYR A 520 9.91 0.97 -0.21
CA TYR A 520 10.94 1.11 -1.24
C TYR A 520 11.44 2.55 -1.33
N ALA A 521 10.52 3.52 -1.44
CA ALA A 521 10.84 4.95 -1.40
C ALA A 521 11.52 5.35 -0.08
N PHE A 522 11.07 4.82 1.06
CA PHE A 522 11.71 4.99 2.36
C PHE A 522 13.16 4.50 2.35
N SER A 523 13.42 3.29 1.85
CA SER A 523 14.77 2.72 1.81
C SER A 523 15.74 3.62 1.06
N VAL A 524 15.32 4.12 -0.10
CA VAL A 524 16.12 5.04 -0.92
C VAL A 524 16.24 6.41 -0.26
N PHE A 525 15.18 6.94 0.35
CA PHE A 525 15.20 8.20 1.11
C PHE A 525 16.17 8.15 2.29
N ALA A 526 16.09 7.09 3.11
CA ALA A 526 16.96 6.87 4.26
C ALA A 526 18.42 6.75 3.81
N ALA A 527 18.69 6.00 2.73
CA ALA A 527 20.02 5.89 2.17
C ALA A 527 20.57 7.26 1.70
N ALA A 528 19.75 8.05 1.00
CA ALA A 528 20.09 9.39 0.56
C ALA A 528 20.40 10.34 1.74
N VAL A 529 19.57 10.33 2.78
CA VAL A 529 19.74 11.12 4.00
C VAL A 529 21.05 10.76 4.72
N ILE A 530 21.34 9.48 4.90
CA ILE A 530 22.60 9.01 5.52
C ILE A 530 23.82 9.50 4.72
N LEU A 531 23.77 9.41 3.38
CA LEU A 531 24.84 9.90 2.52
C LEU A 531 25.02 11.42 2.63
N LEU A 532 23.93 12.19 2.65
CA LEU A 532 24.00 13.64 2.86
C LEU A 532 24.61 13.99 4.22
N VAL A 533 24.16 13.35 5.28
CA VAL A 533 24.69 13.53 6.65
C VAL A 533 26.21 13.30 6.68
N CYS A 534 26.69 12.26 6.01
CA CYS A 534 28.10 11.89 6.03
C CYS A 534 28.99 12.77 5.15
N PHE A 535 28.53 13.12 3.95
CA PHE A 535 29.38 13.73 2.93
C PHE A 535 29.25 15.26 2.82
N ILE A 536 28.26 15.89 3.44
CA ILE A 536 28.22 17.35 3.56
C ILE A 536 29.44 17.82 4.38
N PRO A 537 30.24 18.80 3.90
CA PRO A 537 31.47 19.22 4.57
C PRO A 537 31.19 20.17 5.75
N TRP A 538 30.66 19.61 6.85
CA TRP A 538 30.28 20.37 8.05
C TRP A 538 31.47 21.11 8.72
N ARG A 539 31.23 22.33 9.21
CA ARG A 539 32.27 23.20 9.82
C ARG A 539 31.79 23.85 11.10
N GLY A 540 32.70 24.01 12.06
CA GLY A 540 32.39 24.64 13.36
C GLY A 540 31.23 23.93 14.06
N ARG A 541 30.22 24.70 14.51
CA ARG A 541 29.04 24.17 15.22
C ARG A 541 28.15 23.26 14.35
N THR A 542 28.17 23.42 13.02
CA THR A 542 27.32 22.60 12.13
C THR A 542 27.78 21.15 12.04
N ARG A 543 28.99 20.81 12.52
CA ARG A 543 29.45 19.41 12.66
C ARG A 543 28.55 18.56 13.53
N VAL A 544 27.89 19.17 14.50
CA VAL A 544 26.94 18.48 15.40
C VAL A 544 25.51 18.78 14.98
N TRP A 545 25.18 20.06 14.79
CA TRP A 545 23.80 20.47 14.53
C TRP A 545 23.31 20.16 13.11
N GLY A 546 24.20 20.09 12.12
CA GLY A 546 23.83 19.79 10.74
C GLY A 546 23.28 18.38 10.55
N PRO A 547 24.04 17.33 10.90
CA PRO A 547 23.55 15.96 10.92
C PRO A 547 22.25 15.77 11.69
N LEU A 548 22.15 16.39 12.88
CA LEU A 548 20.96 16.33 13.71
C LEU A 548 19.76 16.99 13.04
N ALA A 549 19.91 18.18 12.46
CA ALA A 549 18.83 18.89 11.79
C ALA A 549 18.29 18.10 10.59
N ILE A 550 19.18 17.58 9.74
CA ILE A 550 18.78 16.72 8.61
C ILE A 550 18.09 15.46 9.10
N GLY A 551 18.65 14.78 10.11
CA GLY A 551 18.06 13.56 10.68
C GLY A 551 16.67 13.81 11.27
N VAL A 552 16.47 14.92 11.99
CA VAL A 552 15.16 15.31 12.54
C VAL A 552 14.16 15.60 11.42
N CYS A 553 14.54 16.37 10.40
CA CYS A 553 13.66 16.65 9.28
C CYS A 553 13.26 15.36 8.55
N ALA A 554 14.22 14.45 8.36
CA ALA A 554 13.97 13.16 7.73
C ALA A 554 13.03 12.27 8.57
N VAL A 555 13.19 12.24 9.88
CA VAL A 555 12.27 11.53 10.79
C VAL A 555 10.86 12.11 10.75
N VAL A 556 10.72 13.45 10.68
CA VAL A 556 9.40 14.09 10.52
C VAL A 556 8.77 13.73 9.18
N ILE A 557 9.53 13.78 8.09
CA ILE A 557 9.04 13.42 6.75
C ILE A 557 8.56 11.95 6.72
N VAL A 558 9.31 11.04 7.33
CA VAL A 558 8.99 9.60 7.31
C VAL A 558 7.85 9.25 8.28
N GLY A 559 7.83 9.84 9.48
CA GLY A 559 6.96 9.38 10.56
C GLY A 559 5.72 10.22 10.83
N ALA A 560 5.67 11.49 10.41
CA ALA A 560 4.55 12.35 10.79
C ALA A 560 3.22 11.84 10.20
N PRO A 561 2.12 11.88 10.96
CA PRO A 561 0.80 11.42 10.50
C PRO A 561 0.27 12.15 9.27
N MET A 562 0.73 13.37 8.98
CA MET A 562 0.32 14.13 7.80
C MET A 562 1.25 13.94 6.59
N LEU A 563 2.35 13.18 6.77
CA LEU A 563 3.38 12.96 5.77
C LEU A 563 3.57 11.44 5.57
N GLY A 564 4.76 10.93 5.85
CA GLY A 564 5.16 9.59 5.48
C GLY A 564 4.45 8.44 6.19
N ARG A 565 3.85 8.62 7.37
CA ARG A 565 3.12 7.56 8.12
C ARG A 565 3.87 6.21 8.24
N ASP A 566 5.20 6.21 8.16
CA ASP A 566 6.01 5.00 8.15
C ASP A 566 6.75 4.84 9.49
N MET A 567 6.16 4.05 10.38
CA MET A 567 6.68 3.83 11.72
C MET A 567 7.89 2.90 11.73
N GLY A 568 7.89 1.87 10.89
CA GLY A 568 9.02 0.96 10.75
C GLY A 568 10.24 1.68 10.16
N GLY A 569 10.01 2.53 9.16
CA GLY A 569 10.99 3.44 8.62
C GLY A 569 11.49 4.48 9.62
N THR A 570 10.60 5.03 10.45
CA THR A 570 10.97 5.99 11.52
C THR A 570 11.93 5.36 12.54
N LEU A 571 11.58 4.17 13.05
CA LEU A 571 12.42 3.42 13.99
C LEU A 571 13.79 3.13 13.36
N THR A 572 13.78 2.67 12.11
CA THR A 572 14.99 2.37 11.34
C THR A 572 15.88 3.59 11.17
N LEU A 573 15.31 4.73 10.76
CA LEU A 573 16.04 5.96 10.49
C LEU A 573 16.61 6.59 11.76
N VAL A 574 15.88 6.54 12.89
CA VAL A 574 16.39 6.99 14.19
C VAL A 574 17.60 6.15 14.60
N ALA A 575 17.49 4.83 14.55
CA ALA A 575 18.59 3.93 14.92
C ALA A 575 19.81 4.12 14.01
N ALA A 576 19.60 4.14 12.69
CA ALA A 576 20.65 4.35 11.69
C ALA A 576 21.31 5.73 11.84
N GLY A 577 20.52 6.78 12.03
CA GLY A 577 21.01 8.14 12.22
C GLY A 577 21.88 8.29 13.46
N ILE A 578 21.50 7.68 14.59
CA ILE A 578 22.29 7.71 15.83
C ILE A 578 23.63 7.00 15.64
N LEU A 579 23.62 5.76 15.14
CA LEU A 579 24.85 4.98 14.94
C LEU A 579 25.78 5.63 13.91
N CYS A 580 25.21 6.16 12.82
CA CYS A 580 25.90 6.94 11.82
C CYS A 580 26.57 8.18 12.43
N CYS A 581 25.84 9.00 13.20
CA CYS A 581 26.37 10.23 13.81
C CYS A 581 27.46 9.92 14.85
N LEU A 582 27.28 8.90 15.69
CA LEU A 582 28.30 8.47 16.65
C LEU A 582 29.60 8.11 15.93
N LYS A 583 29.50 7.35 14.83
CA LYS A 583 30.66 6.98 14.03
C LYS A 583 31.29 8.19 13.34
N LEU A 584 30.46 9.09 12.78
CA LEU A 584 30.90 10.33 12.12
C LEU A 584 31.67 11.26 13.08
N TRP A 585 31.29 11.28 14.36
CA TRP A 585 31.97 12.04 15.42
C TRP A 585 33.15 11.29 16.06
N GLY A 586 33.62 10.20 15.45
CA GLY A 586 34.80 9.45 15.90
C GLY A 586 34.59 8.62 17.17
N ARG A 587 33.34 8.39 17.59
CA ARG A 587 33.05 7.50 18.72
C ARG A 587 33.20 6.04 18.29
N ARG A 588 33.67 5.20 19.21
CA ARG A 588 33.69 3.74 19.01
C ARG A 588 32.28 3.20 19.26
N LEU A 589 31.79 2.39 18.33
CA LEU A 589 30.52 1.70 18.48
C LEU A 589 30.71 0.54 19.45
N SER A 590 30.05 0.62 20.59
CA SER A 590 29.97 -0.45 21.59
C SER A 590 28.57 -1.07 21.57
N ILE A 591 28.41 -2.23 22.22
CA ILE A 591 27.09 -2.83 22.45
C ILE A 591 26.16 -1.82 23.14
N GLY A 592 26.68 -1.02 24.09
CA GLY A 592 25.92 0.06 24.73
C GLY A 592 25.47 1.17 23.77
N SER A 593 26.22 1.42 22.68
CA SER A 593 25.80 2.39 21.64
C SER A 593 24.62 1.86 20.82
N VAL A 594 24.65 0.56 20.51
CA VAL A 594 23.53 -0.14 19.83
C VAL A 594 22.30 -0.18 20.72
N ALA A 595 22.47 -0.54 22.00
CA ALA A 595 21.39 -0.53 22.97
C ALA A 595 20.79 0.87 23.17
N LEU A 596 21.61 1.92 23.19
CA LEU A 596 21.13 3.30 23.25
C LEU A 596 20.33 3.68 22.01
N ALA A 597 20.83 3.37 20.80
CA ALA A 597 20.15 3.67 19.56
C ALA A 597 18.81 2.93 19.46
N GLY A 598 18.81 1.63 19.78
CA GLY A 598 17.60 0.80 19.84
C GLY A 598 16.62 1.29 20.90
N GLY A 599 17.10 1.64 22.10
CA GLY A 599 16.26 2.17 23.18
C GLY A 599 15.61 3.50 22.84
N ILE A 600 16.34 4.43 22.19
CA ILE A 600 15.75 5.70 21.73
C ILE A 600 14.73 5.45 20.61
N ALA A 601 15.07 4.61 19.63
CA ALA A 601 14.16 4.28 18.53
C ALA A 601 12.87 3.62 19.04
N PHE A 602 13.00 2.67 19.97
CA PHE A 602 11.87 2.04 20.66
C PHE A 602 11.07 3.05 21.49
N THR A 603 11.72 3.98 22.18
CA THR A 603 11.01 5.02 22.96
C THR A 603 10.18 5.91 22.05
N VAL A 604 10.72 6.33 20.89
CA VAL A 604 9.97 7.14 19.91
C VAL A 604 8.76 6.35 19.40
N PHE A 605 8.95 5.09 19.04
CA PHE A 605 7.89 4.20 18.59
C PHE A 605 6.81 3.99 19.67
N ALA A 606 7.20 3.67 20.90
CA ALA A 606 6.28 3.41 22.00
C ALA A 606 5.50 4.66 22.41
N VAL A 607 6.15 5.83 22.48
CA VAL A 607 5.45 7.09 22.77
C VAL A 607 4.47 7.42 21.65
N GLY A 608 4.88 7.30 20.39
CA GLY A 608 3.99 7.50 19.24
C GLY A 608 2.78 6.57 19.29
N GLY A 609 2.99 5.28 19.55
CA GLY A 609 1.91 4.29 19.60
C GLY A 609 0.98 4.45 20.79
N VAL A 610 1.49 4.83 21.96
CA VAL A 610 0.63 5.13 23.12
C VAL A 610 -0.17 6.39 22.88
N LEU A 611 0.44 7.45 22.31
CA LEU A 611 -0.30 8.68 21.97
C LEU A 611 -1.40 8.41 20.92
N ASP A 612 -1.15 7.49 19.99
CA ASP A 612 -2.13 7.07 18.99
C ASP A 612 -3.24 6.20 19.61
N TYR A 613 -2.90 5.26 20.49
CA TYR A 613 -3.85 4.44 21.24
C TYR A 613 -4.77 5.25 22.16
N LEU A 614 -4.32 6.42 22.64
CA LEU A 614 -5.14 7.31 23.46
C LEU A 614 -6.15 8.15 22.66
N ARG A 615 -6.18 8.02 21.34
CA ARG A 615 -7.18 8.67 20.49
C ARG A 615 -8.53 7.93 20.58
N PRO A 616 -9.65 8.61 20.27
CA PRO A 616 -10.92 7.93 20.00
C PRO A 616 -10.70 6.75 19.06
N GLU A 617 -11.39 5.63 19.28
CA GLU A 617 -11.15 4.38 18.53
C GLU A 617 -11.29 4.57 17.01
N GLU A 618 -12.24 5.41 16.60
CA GLU A 618 -12.46 5.86 15.21
C GLU A 618 -11.25 6.57 14.58
N ASP A 619 -10.40 7.21 15.39
CA ASP A 619 -9.23 7.99 14.96
C ASP A 619 -7.90 7.24 15.17
N GLN A 620 -7.94 6.04 15.74
CA GLN A 620 -6.73 5.25 16.01
C GLN A 620 -6.15 4.70 14.71
N THR A 621 -4.86 4.95 14.47
CA THR A 621 -4.17 4.27 13.36
C THR A 621 -3.88 2.81 13.73
N HIS A 622 -3.41 2.03 12.75
CA HIS A 622 -2.92 0.67 12.99
C HIS A 622 -1.87 0.58 14.10
N LEU A 623 -1.16 1.67 14.40
CA LEU A 623 -0.19 1.71 15.50
C LEU A 623 -0.88 1.69 16.88
N GLY A 624 -1.90 2.51 17.09
CA GLY A 624 -2.72 2.52 18.30
C GLY A 624 -3.39 1.17 18.51
N ARG A 625 -4.04 0.63 17.46
CA ARG A 625 -4.64 -0.71 17.48
C ARG A 625 -3.62 -1.82 17.77
N PHE A 626 -2.40 -1.73 17.24
CA PHE A 626 -1.33 -2.66 17.60
C PHE A 626 -0.95 -2.56 19.08
N VAL A 627 -0.85 -1.35 19.65
CA VAL A 627 -0.63 -1.18 21.09
C VAL A 627 -1.75 -1.82 21.90
N GLY A 628 -3.02 -1.65 21.48
CA GLY A 628 -4.15 -2.40 22.04
C GLY A 628 -3.93 -3.91 22.00
N SER A 629 -3.60 -4.49 20.84
CA SER A 629 -3.33 -5.93 20.70
C SER A 629 -2.18 -6.45 21.58
N VAL A 630 -1.20 -5.60 21.91
CA VAL A 630 -0.11 -5.93 22.84
C VAL A 630 -0.62 -5.96 24.27
N LEU A 631 -1.49 -5.02 24.65
CA LEU A 631 -2.11 -4.97 25.97
C LEU A 631 -3.07 -6.14 26.18
N ASP A 632 -3.78 -6.55 25.14
CA ASP A 632 -4.76 -7.65 25.18
C ASP A 632 -4.12 -9.04 24.97
N GLY A 633 -2.81 -9.09 24.71
CA GLY A 633 -2.04 -10.34 24.55
C GLY A 633 -2.20 -11.04 23.19
N SER A 634 -2.88 -10.43 22.22
CA SER A 634 -3.10 -10.99 20.87
C SER A 634 -1.98 -10.64 19.87
N ALA A 635 -1.06 -9.73 20.21
CA ALA A 635 0.00 -9.26 19.31
C ALA A 635 0.98 -10.34 18.80
N GLN A 636 1.06 -11.50 19.47
CA GLN A 636 1.96 -12.59 19.08
C GLN A 636 1.69 -13.10 17.65
N LEU A 637 0.42 -13.21 17.26
CA LEU A 637 0.03 -13.67 15.92
C LEU A 637 0.46 -12.66 14.84
N ILE A 638 0.30 -11.36 15.14
CA ILE A 638 0.71 -10.27 14.27
C ILE A 638 2.23 -10.28 14.04
N LEU A 639 3.01 -10.50 15.10
CA LEU A 639 4.48 -10.53 15.02
C LEU A 639 4.99 -11.74 14.23
N ILE A 640 4.40 -12.92 14.44
CA ILE A 640 4.75 -14.13 13.67
C ILE A 640 4.43 -13.93 12.20
N ARG A 641 3.27 -13.34 11.86
CA ARG A 641 2.89 -13.02 10.48
C ARG A 641 3.89 -12.08 9.82
N LYS A 642 4.24 -10.97 10.48
CA LYS A 642 5.24 -10.03 9.95
C LYS A 642 6.61 -10.68 9.75
N ALA A 643 7.02 -11.56 10.66
CA ALA A 643 8.27 -12.28 10.55
C ALA A 643 8.27 -13.27 9.36
N ARG A 644 7.17 -14.01 9.14
CA ARG A 644 7.04 -14.89 7.98
C ARG A 644 7.02 -14.11 6.67
N ALA A 645 6.25 -13.02 6.58
CA ALA A 645 6.22 -12.15 5.41
C ALA A 645 7.64 -11.63 5.06
N ALA A 646 8.39 -11.16 6.07
CA ALA A 646 9.77 -10.74 5.84
C ALA A 646 10.69 -11.88 5.35
N LEU A 647 10.43 -13.13 5.75
CA LEU A 647 11.19 -14.31 5.29
C LEU A 647 10.77 -14.77 3.88
N GLY A 648 9.50 -14.63 3.49
CA GLY A 648 9.01 -14.94 2.14
C GLY A 648 9.72 -14.13 1.06
N THR A 649 10.10 -12.89 1.37
CA THR A 649 10.87 -12.04 0.43
C THR A 649 12.29 -12.54 0.07
N ILE A 650 12.76 -13.64 0.66
CA ILE A 650 14.09 -14.20 0.38
C ILE A 650 14.18 -14.79 -1.02
N ASP A 651 13.08 -15.33 -1.55
CA ASP A 651 13.05 -15.93 -2.89
C ASP A 651 12.67 -14.90 -3.98
N GLU A 652 12.30 -13.68 -3.56
CA GLU A 652 11.98 -12.59 -4.47
C GLU A 652 13.20 -12.04 -5.21
N SER A 653 12.94 -11.41 -6.36
CA SER A 653 13.97 -10.80 -7.23
C SER A 653 14.90 -9.83 -6.49
N MET A 654 14.42 -9.12 -5.45
CA MET A 654 15.23 -8.16 -4.69
C MET A 654 16.27 -8.81 -3.77
N ALA A 655 16.14 -10.09 -3.45
CA ALA A 655 17.13 -10.80 -2.65
C ALA A 655 18.48 -10.91 -3.39
N PHE A 656 18.47 -11.06 -4.73
CA PHE A 656 19.69 -11.19 -5.54
C PHE A 656 20.62 -9.99 -5.41
N ILE A 657 20.08 -8.76 -5.50
CA ILE A 657 20.89 -7.54 -5.36
C ILE A 657 21.42 -7.39 -3.93
N SER A 658 20.63 -7.78 -2.93
CA SER A 658 21.02 -7.76 -1.52
C SER A 658 22.16 -8.73 -1.22
N PHE A 659 22.07 -9.96 -1.71
CA PHE A 659 23.14 -10.96 -1.61
C PHE A 659 24.39 -10.54 -2.39
N ALA A 660 24.23 -9.96 -3.57
CA ALA A 660 25.35 -9.43 -4.35
C ALA A 660 26.06 -8.26 -3.63
N ALA A 661 25.31 -7.37 -2.98
CA ALA A 661 25.86 -6.29 -2.17
C ALA A 661 26.63 -6.83 -0.94
N LEU A 662 26.09 -7.86 -0.28
CA LEU A 662 26.77 -8.55 0.82
C LEU A 662 28.07 -9.21 0.35
N LEU A 663 28.02 -9.97 -0.75
CA LEU A 663 29.19 -10.61 -1.36
C LEU A 663 30.25 -9.57 -1.76
N ALA A 664 29.83 -8.49 -2.42
CA ALA A 664 30.69 -7.37 -2.79
C ALA A 664 31.37 -6.74 -1.56
N ALA A 665 30.63 -6.51 -0.47
CA ALA A 665 31.18 -6.00 0.78
C ALA A 665 32.22 -6.95 1.39
N VAL A 666 31.96 -8.26 1.39
CA VAL A 666 32.90 -9.29 1.88
C VAL A 666 34.18 -9.32 1.04
N LEU A 667 34.07 -9.19 -0.29
CA LEU A 667 35.22 -9.14 -1.20
C LEU A 667 36.09 -7.90 -0.94
N ILE A 668 35.46 -6.73 -0.75
CA ILE A 668 36.16 -5.48 -0.40
C ILE A 668 36.86 -5.64 0.97
N TRP A 669 36.18 -6.21 1.95
CA TRP A 669 36.74 -6.45 3.29
C TRP A 669 37.95 -7.40 3.26
N ARG A 670 37.83 -8.55 2.58
CA ARG A 670 38.91 -9.54 2.45
C ARG A 670 40.15 -9.01 1.76
N THR A 671 39.97 -8.13 0.77
CA THR A 671 41.09 -7.54 0.03
C THR A 671 41.81 -6.41 0.78
N ARG A 672 41.38 -6.12 2.02
CA ARG A 672 41.85 -5.02 2.88
C ARG A 672 41.80 -3.65 2.17
N ALA A 673 40.89 -3.48 1.21
CA ALA A 673 40.62 -2.18 0.61
C ALA A 673 39.96 -1.27 1.68
N PRO A 674 40.41 -0.04 1.91
CA PRO A 674 40.00 0.65 3.13
C PRO A 674 38.63 1.32 2.98
N VAL A 675 37.87 1.28 4.07
CA VAL A 675 37.10 2.44 4.52
C VAL A 675 38.10 3.54 4.84
N ARG A 676 38.28 4.48 3.91
CA ARG A 676 39.43 5.41 3.92
C ARG A 676 39.25 6.63 4.83
N THR A 677 38.02 6.97 5.17
CA THR A 677 37.70 8.21 5.89
C THR A 677 36.56 7.99 6.87
N ASP A 678 36.49 8.80 7.93
CA ASP A 678 35.41 8.74 8.91
C ASP A 678 34.01 8.90 8.28
N PRO A 679 33.78 9.78 7.28
CA PRO A 679 32.51 9.84 6.54
C PRO A 679 32.11 8.54 5.86
N VAL A 680 33.05 7.86 5.19
CA VAL A 680 32.75 6.57 4.55
C VAL A 680 32.41 5.52 5.61
N ALA A 681 33.13 5.52 6.74
CA ALA A 681 32.87 4.58 7.83
C ALA A 681 31.49 4.78 8.45
N ALA A 682 31.11 6.05 8.65
CA ALA A 682 29.79 6.42 9.16
C ALA A 682 28.68 6.04 8.18
N ALA A 683 28.88 6.30 6.89
CA ALA A 683 27.91 5.97 5.86
C ALA A 683 27.70 4.45 5.74
N VAL A 684 28.76 3.64 5.80
CA VAL A 684 28.64 2.17 5.84
C VAL A 684 27.82 1.73 7.05
N VAL A 685 28.10 2.26 8.24
CA VAL A 685 27.32 1.94 9.45
C VAL A 685 25.85 2.33 9.28
N GLY A 686 25.58 3.55 8.79
CA GLY A 686 24.21 4.03 8.58
C GLY A 686 23.44 3.18 7.58
N LEU A 687 24.00 2.96 6.39
CA LEU A 687 23.35 2.16 5.33
C LEU A 687 23.17 0.69 5.72
N THR A 688 24.16 0.06 6.36
CA THR A 688 23.98 -1.30 6.90
C THR A 688 22.89 -1.33 7.96
N THR A 689 22.79 -0.30 8.80
CA THR A 689 21.71 -0.23 9.80
C THR A 689 20.34 -0.06 9.13
N VAL A 690 20.23 0.76 8.09
CA VAL A 690 18.98 0.89 7.30
C VAL A 690 18.60 -0.45 6.66
N ALA A 691 19.55 -1.12 6.00
CA ALA A 691 19.29 -2.40 5.36
C ALA A 691 18.84 -3.47 6.38
N VAL A 692 19.58 -3.62 7.49
CA VAL A 692 19.31 -4.68 8.48
C VAL A 692 18.07 -4.37 9.32
N ILE A 693 17.99 -3.20 9.95
CA ILE A 693 16.84 -2.87 10.81
C ILE A 693 15.60 -2.67 9.95
N GLY A 694 15.74 -1.98 8.81
CA GLY A 694 14.62 -1.76 7.89
C GLY A 694 14.06 -3.07 7.35
N GLY A 695 14.92 -3.98 6.88
CA GLY A 695 14.46 -5.29 6.40
C GLY A 695 13.88 -6.20 7.49
N LEU A 696 14.22 -5.99 8.76
CA LEU A 696 13.67 -6.77 9.88
C LEU A 696 12.35 -6.19 10.43
N VAL A 697 12.19 -4.87 10.40
CA VAL A 697 11.06 -4.19 11.05
C VAL A 697 9.89 -3.96 10.10
N ASN A 698 10.16 -3.85 8.80
CA ASN A 698 9.12 -3.65 7.79
C ASN A 698 8.73 -4.98 7.13
N ASP A 699 7.52 -4.99 6.59
CA ASP A 699 6.87 -6.08 5.86
C ASP A 699 7.55 -6.41 4.51
N SER A 700 8.36 -5.51 3.95
CA SER A 700 9.04 -5.73 2.66
C SER A 700 10.39 -6.47 2.73
N GLY A 701 10.81 -6.96 3.90
CA GLY A 701 11.97 -7.85 4.05
C GLY A 701 13.22 -7.45 3.25
N MET A 702 13.62 -8.31 2.31
CA MET A 702 14.84 -8.20 1.49
C MET A 702 14.80 -7.08 0.45
N ALA A 703 13.63 -6.51 0.15
CA ALA A 703 13.52 -5.37 -0.76
C ALA A 703 14.17 -4.10 -0.19
N ILE A 704 14.09 -3.88 1.13
CA ILE A 704 14.71 -2.71 1.76
C ILE A 704 16.24 -2.74 1.60
N PRO A 705 16.96 -3.81 2.00
CA PRO A 705 18.39 -3.96 1.67
C PRO A 705 18.70 -3.75 0.18
N GLY A 706 17.87 -4.27 -0.72
CA GLY A 706 18.06 -4.18 -2.16
C GLY A 706 18.04 -2.75 -2.67
N PHE A 707 16.99 -1.98 -2.33
CA PHE A 707 16.88 -0.57 -2.69
C PHE A 707 17.92 0.32 -2.00
N THR A 708 18.28 0.01 -0.73
CA THR A 708 19.36 0.69 -0.02
C THR A 708 20.69 0.48 -0.74
N ALA A 709 20.97 -0.74 -1.21
CA ALA A 709 22.16 -1.06 -1.97
C ALA A 709 22.15 -0.41 -3.35
N ALA A 710 21.01 -0.42 -4.04
CA ALA A 710 20.86 0.15 -5.38
C ALA A 710 21.28 1.62 -5.43
N LEU A 711 20.82 2.42 -4.48
CA LEU A 711 21.26 3.81 -4.34
C LEU A 711 22.64 3.92 -3.70
N GLY A 712 22.85 3.29 -2.55
CA GLY A 712 23.95 3.62 -1.66
C GLY A 712 25.31 3.00 -2.02
N PHE A 713 25.32 1.77 -2.53
CA PHE A 713 26.56 1.00 -2.68
C PHE A 713 27.47 1.57 -3.77
N GLY A 714 26.90 1.92 -4.93
CA GLY A 714 27.64 2.55 -6.03
C GLY A 714 28.22 3.91 -5.64
N LEU A 715 27.44 4.73 -4.92
CA LEU A 715 27.88 6.02 -4.39
C LEU A 715 29.01 5.88 -3.36
N LEU A 716 28.92 4.87 -2.47
CA LEU A 716 30.00 4.54 -1.53
C LEU A 716 31.28 4.09 -2.24
N ALA A 717 31.16 3.19 -3.22
CA ALA A 717 32.31 2.74 -4.01
C ALA A 717 33.00 3.92 -4.70
N ALA A 718 32.22 4.84 -5.29
CA ALA A 718 32.72 6.07 -5.89
C ALA A 718 33.41 7.01 -4.87
N ALA A 719 32.95 7.04 -3.61
CA ALA A 719 33.57 7.80 -2.52
C ALA A 719 34.92 7.22 -2.08
N VAL A 720 35.03 5.88 -2.04
CA VAL A 720 36.25 5.16 -1.64
C VAL A 720 37.34 5.28 -2.72
N GLY A 721 36.96 5.13 -3.99
CA GLY A 721 37.88 5.08 -5.13
C GLY A 721 38.71 3.78 -5.16
N PRO A 722 39.46 3.50 -6.24
CA PRO A 722 40.18 2.23 -6.35
C PRO A 722 41.39 2.14 -5.43
N ARG A 723 41.90 0.92 -5.31
CA ARG A 723 43.17 0.64 -4.64
C ARG A 723 44.31 1.40 -5.34
N PRO A 724 45.20 2.10 -4.60
CA PRO A 724 46.32 2.79 -5.22
C PRO A 724 47.30 1.74 -5.76
N ASP A 725 47.85 1.97 -6.96
CA ASP A 725 48.99 1.18 -7.41
C ASP A 725 50.17 1.48 -6.47
N THR A 726 50.70 0.45 -5.83
CA THR A 726 51.92 0.58 -5.02
C THR A 726 53.01 1.12 -5.93
N THR A 727 53.36 2.40 -5.78
CA THR A 727 54.52 2.99 -6.46
C THR A 727 55.74 2.11 -6.17
N ALA A 728 56.45 1.73 -7.23
CA ALA A 728 57.72 1.02 -7.17
C ALA A 728 58.60 1.63 -6.07
N ALA A 729 59.27 0.78 -5.29
CA ALA A 729 60.20 1.19 -4.25
C ALA A 729 61.11 2.32 -4.78
N PRO A 730 61.35 3.39 -4.00
CA PRO A 730 62.25 4.44 -4.44
C PRO A 730 63.58 3.79 -4.81
N ALA A 731 64.04 4.03 -6.04
CA ALA A 731 65.33 3.53 -6.51
C ALA A 731 66.39 3.91 -5.47
N PRO A 732 67.27 2.99 -5.05
CA PRO A 732 68.28 3.29 -4.05
C PRO A 732 69.09 4.48 -4.55
N ALA A 733 69.15 5.52 -3.71
CA ALA A 733 69.90 6.73 -4.00
C ALA A 733 71.33 6.35 -4.40
N THR A 734 71.71 6.68 -5.63
CA THR A 734 73.09 6.58 -6.09
C THR A 734 73.91 7.54 -5.25
N VAL A 735 74.62 6.99 -4.25
CA VAL A 735 75.61 7.71 -3.45
C VAL A 735 76.70 8.17 -4.42
N THR A 736 76.62 9.43 -4.83
CA THR A 736 77.71 10.12 -5.53
C THR A 736 78.80 10.37 -4.50
N LYS A 737 79.88 9.58 -4.55
CA LYS A 737 81.10 9.86 -3.79
C LYS A 737 81.65 11.22 -4.25
N ALA A 738 81.79 12.16 -3.31
CA ALA A 738 82.52 13.40 -3.52
C ALA A 738 84.00 13.10 -3.83
N PRO A 739 84.67 13.87 -4.72
CA PRO A 739 86.08 13.70 -5.00
C PRO A 739 86.92 14.21 -3.83
N ALA A 740 87.99 13.48 -3.53
CA ALA A 740 88.97 13.84 -2.51
C ALA A 740 89.70 15.14 -2.91
N ALA A 741 89.72 16.11 -2.00
CA ALA A 741 90.61 17.27 -2.11
C ALA A 741 91.99 16.90 -1.53
N THR A 742 93.02 17.09 -2.35
CA THR A 742 94.45 17.10 -2.02
C THR A 742 94.84 18.29 -1.18
#